data_AF-A0AAX1JYZ5-F1
#
_entry.id   AF-A0AAX1JYZ5-F1
#
_cell.length_a   1.000
_cell.length_b   1.000
_cell.length_c   1.000
_cell.angle_alpha   90.00
_cell.angle_beta   90.00
_cell.angle_gamma   90.00
#
_symmetry.space_group_name_H-M   'P 1'
#
loop_
_entity.id
_entity.type
_entity.pdbx_description
1 polymer ?
#
loop_
_entity_poly.entity_id
_entity_poly.type
_entity_poly.pdbx_seq_one_letter_code
_entity_poly.pdbx_strand_id
1 'polypeptide(L)'
;MTNIIETPMWGDVPLIIRADKVEGGRGGAANIQAQELANRTLLLMQMLEGYSVGEKPYDNEADAQVDIDKGLIKPDAFFTVRTNDADYWLDEYKNINGIATPTGKKLPSDKMLQEIKNNFFQSRHDGDVMLDFVDDDWFSFFRVMASGAFGAINCMVAPDGLYVKDMAMSHEDGDPGLIYRDPEGFSVNIVGPDGIGQRPGTLNGGGKFHTETTDSAWLRLEDIDGFYSDVADQSGKAAPHALSGDGEFTTKAGGMGWLNLEDEEGFFKALTDGDGELIGVKENPVENLNLIAADAQNKAYSQNVRARYNAAVQRLVSGLNHLIIYSQSLGTQQEGWPALSKTPVEGFDNLMLGDSIRPASRTNAEFSPVGSATLKPLRAVVQSGTGNDLLTDEQISALTPGAGNEGEGGVAMANALRRLWLQRNCLERDTSRRFVLSSTGVNGRSIEQLSKGASPELYQRPLQAVQQVKALADQLGVTYSVAAILWIQGEWNYQKRDGSNDKETYKRNLGKLYNDMIADMAVGIAGQKSPPALFMYQTGAGYTRDDAYLSIGMAQWEFCQENENAYMVGPVYHYPDKGGHLGPNGYRWFDMKVAQVKHLVLNEGQGWEPLGPIKIASSGREIYVFYHVPSPPLTFRPSYVKNVATMYVDKGFRVTDNAGTVAITAVEIVADTIIKITVGRDISGNAKLWYGDKTTHEGNGNVFDSDTFNALDDFIFEAGTGQYETENIPELVGKPYPLNNASVQFCLSIPYGE
;
A
#
# COMPACT_ATOMS: atom_id res chain seq x y z
N MET A 1 -42.45 -54.75 82.31
CA MET A 1 -41.17 -54.04 82.12
C MET A 1 -41.50 -52.61 81.73
N THR A 2 -41.08 -51.63 82.51
CA THR A 2 -41.22 -50.20 82.18
C THR A 2 -40.15 -49.84 81.17
N ASN A 3 -40.55 -49.56 79.93
CA ASN A 3 -39.62 -49.13 78.89
C ASN A 3 -39.05 -47.73 79.21
N ILE A 4 -37.82 -47.51 78.78
CA ILE A 4 -37.18 -46.19 78.69
C ILE A 4 -38.01 -45.35 77.71
N ILE A 5 -38.35 -44.09 78.08
CA ILE A 5 -39.16 -43.20 77.24
C ILE A 5 -38.22 -42.26 76.52
N GLU A 6 -37.95 -42.54 75.25
CA GLU A 6 -37.00 -41.76 74.46
C GLU A 6 -37.63 -40.44 73.98
N THR A 7 -36.92 -39.34 74.18
CA THR A 7 -37.26 -38.01 73.66
C THR A 7 -36.04 -37.46 72.92
N PRO A 8 -36.17 -37.04 71.65
CA PRO A 8 -35.02 -36.62 70.85
C PRO A 8 -34.46 -35.29 71.37
N MET A 9 -33.40 -35.36 72.17
CA MET A 9 -32.73 -34.19 72.75
C MET A 9 -31.27 -34.48 73.08
N TRP A 10 -30.44 -33.43 73.13
CA TRP A 10 -29.04 -33.52 73.52
C TRP A 10 -28.85 -33.01 74.96
N GLY A 11 -28.98 -33.91 75.94
CA GLY A 11 -28.71 -33.64 77.36
C GLY A 11 -27.32 -34.12 77.78
N ASP A 12 -26.80 -33.74 78.96
CA ASP A 12 -25.53 -34.23 79.49
C ASP A 12 -25.63 -35.69 79.96
N VAL A 13 -24.66 -36.54 79.62
CA VAL A 13 -24.62 -37.94 80.08
C VAL A 13 -23.82 -38.00 81.39
N PRO A 14 -24.47 -38.16 82.55
CA PRO A 14 -23.77 -38.20 83.82
C PRO A 14 -22.90 -39.46 83.91
N LEU A 15 -21.68 -39.34 84.46
CA LEU A 15 -20.83 -40.48 84.77
C LEU A 15 -21.27 -41.10 86.09
N ILE A 16 -21.59 -42.40 86.07
CA ILE A 16 -21.91 -43.14 87.29
C ILE A 16 -20.61 -43.32 88.08
N ILE A 17 -20.64 -42.93 89.35
CA ILE A 17 -19.52 -43.08 90.27
C ILE A 17 -19.81 -44.19 91.29
N ARG A 18 -18.75 -44.65 91.97
CA ARG A 18 -18.83 -45.77 92.92
C ARG A 18 -19.79 -45.55 94.10
N ALA A 19 -20.16 -44.30 94.36
CA ALA A 19 -21.07 -43.90 95.43
C ALA A 19 -22.56 -43.96 95.02
N ASP A 20 -22.86 -44.09 93.74
CA ASP A 20 -24.24 -44.12 93.24
C ASP A 20 -24.89 -45.48 93.50
N LYS A 21 -26.12 -45.47 94.00
CA LYS A 21 -26.88 -46.71 94.25
C LYS A 21 -27.50 -47.24 92.96
N VAL A 22 -27.40 -48.55 92.74
CA VAL A 22 -28.08 -49.24 91.64
C VAL A 22 -29.53 -49.49 92.03
N GLU A 23 -30.39 -48.52 91.77
CA GLU A 23 -31.82 -48.59 92.06
C GLU A 23 -32.64 -48.69 90.77
N GLY A 24 -33.63 -49.60 90.76
CA GLY A 24 -34.56 -49.75 89.64
C GLY A 24 -35.60 -48.63 89.62
N GLY A 25 -36.04 -48.22 88.43
CA GLY A 25 -37.00 -47.13 88.23
C GLY A 25 -36.39 -45.90 87.57
N ARG A 26 -37.23 -44.98 87.09
CA ARG A 26 -36.85 -43.89 86.18
C ARG A 26 -35.85 -42.87 86.76
N GLY A 27 -35.78 -42.75 88.09
CA GLY A 27 -34.85 -41.84 88.78
C GLY A 27 -33.51 -42.48 89.18
N GLY A 28 -33.30 -43.77 88.90
CA GLY A 28 -32.04 -44.44 89.21
C GLY A 28 -30.90 -43.94 88.32
N ALA A 29 -29.73 -43.66 88.89
CA ALA A 29 -28.59 -43.10 88.16
C ALA A 29 -28.22 -43.87 86.88
N ALA A 30 -28.27 -45.22 86.92
CA ALA A 30 -28.02 -46.06 85.76
C ALA A 30 -29.10 -45.92 84.67
N ASN A 31 -30.36 -45.76 85.06
CA ASN A 31 -31.47 -45.60 84.13
C ASN A 31 -31.52 -44.18 83.55
N ILE A 32 -31.10 -43.16 84.30
CA ILE A 32 -30.94 -41.78 83.81
C ILE A 32 -29.84 -41.74 82.74
N GLN A 33 -28.66 -42.33 83.03
CA GLN A 33 -27.58 -42.39 82.05
C GLN A 33 -28.01 -43.13 80.77
N ALA A 34 -28.70 -44.26 80.90
CA ALA A 34 -29.23 -45.01 79.77
C ALA A 34 -30.31 -44.23 78.99
N GLN A 35 -31.17 -43.49 79.69
CA GLN A 35 -32.20 -42.65 79.08
C GLN A 35 -31.59 -41.49 78.27
N GLU A 36 -30.55 -40.84 78.78
CA GLU A 36 -29.85 -39.76 78.05
C GLU A 36 -29.12 -40.28 76.82
N LEU A 37 -28.50 -41.47 76.91
CA LEU A 37 -27.89 -42.11 75.75
C LEU A 37 -28.94 -42.50 74.70
N ALA A 38 -30.10 -43.02 75.12
CA ALA A 38 -31.19 -43.36 74.22
C ALA A 38 -31.77 -42.09 73.55
N ASN A 39 -31.97 -41.00 74.29
CA ASN A 39 -32.40 -39.70 73.78
C ASN A 39 -31.45 -39.13 72.72
N ARG A 40 -30.14 -39.17 72.99
CA ARG A 40 -29.10 -38.74 72.04
C ARG A 40 -29.06 -39.63 70.81
N THR A 41 -29.17 -40.94 70.99
CA THR A 41 -29.17 -41.91 69.88
C THR A 41 -30.38 -41.69 68.99
N LEU A 42 -31.57 -41.47 69.57
CA LEU A 42 -32.79 -41.16 68.83
C LEU A 42 -32.67 -39.81 68.09
N LEU A 43 -32.08 -38.78 68.73
CA LEU A 43 -31.83 -37.50 68.06
C LEU A 43 -30.84 -37.64 66.89
N LEU A 44 -29.75 -38.39 67.07
CA LEU A 44 -28.77 -38.64 66.01
C LEU A 44 -29.36 -39.48 64.89
N MET A 45 -30.19 -40.49 65.20
CA MET A 45 -30.93 -41.27 64.20
C MET A 45 -31.87 -40.37 63.41
N GLN A 46 -32.65 -39.50 64.06
CA GLN A 46 -33.52 -38.54 63.38
C GLN A 46 -32.73 -37.52 62.55
N MET A 47 -31.57 -37.05 63.04
CA MET A 47 -30.68 -36.20 62.27
C MET A 47 -30.10 -36.94 61.05
N LEU A 48 -29.70 -38.20 61.19
CA LEU A 48 -29.15 -39.03 60.12
C LEU A 48 -30.22 -39.42 59.08
N GLU A 49 -31.45 -39.70 59.52
CA GLU A 49 -32.62 -39.86 58.65
C GLU A 49 -32.91 -38.54 57.90
N GLY A 50 -32.75 -37.38 58.56
CA GLY A 50 -32.81 -36.06 57.92
C GLY A 50 -31.64 -35.75 56.96
N TYR A 51 -30.52 -36.46 57.05
CA TYR A 51 -29.37 -36.37 56.12
C TYR A 51 -29.50 -37.32 54.92
N SER A 52 -30.53 -38.18 54.88
CA SER A 52 -30.79 -39.09 53.76
C SER A 52 -31.42 -38.40 52.54
N VAL A 53 -31.65 -37.09 52.61
CA VAL A 53 -32.17 -36.28 51.51
C VAL A 53 -31.00 -35.86 50.63
N GLY A 54 -30.60 -36.75 49.72
CA GLY A 54 -29.56 -36.42 48.74
C GLY A 54 -28.97 -37.59 47.95
N GLU A 55 -29.04 -38.82 48.45
CA GLU A 55 -28.47 -39.98 47.72
C GLU A 55 -29.52 -40.94 47.15
N LYS A 56 -30.76 -40.96 47.65
CA LYS A 56 -31.86 -41.68 47.02
C LYS A 56 -32.85 -40.73 46.36
N PRO A 57 -33.07 -40.85 45.05
CA PRO A 57 -34.11 -40.07 44.38
C PRO A 57 -35.50 -40.49 44.84
N TYR A 58 -36.41 -39.52 44.94
CA TYR A 58 -37.83 -39.78 45.16
C TYR A 58 -38.45 -40.49 43.96
N ASP A 59 -39.41 -41.39 44.20
CA ASP A 59 -40.05 -42.12 43.11
C ASP A 59 -40.99 -41.24 42.26
N ASN A 60 -41.52 -40.15 42.84
CA ASN A 60 -42.31 -39.12 42.15
C ASN A 60 -42.33 -37.80 42.94
N GLU A 61 -42.81 -36.71 42.32
CA GLU A 61 -42.83 -35.36 42.90
C GLU A 61 -43.73 -35.26 44.14
N ALA A 62 -44.85 -35.99 44.16
CA ALA A 62 -45.80 -35.93 45.26
C ALA A 62 -45.19 -36.46 46.57
N ASP A 63 -44.39 -37.52 46.49
CA ASP A 63 -43.69 -38.06 47.67
C ASP A 63 -42.65 -37.06 48.21
N ALA A 64 -41.94 -36.35 47.31
CA ALA A 64 -41.01 -35.30 47.72
C ALA A 64 -41.74 -34.10 48.36
N GLN A 65 -42.92 -33.74 47.85
CA GLN A 65 -43.74 -32.66 48.40
C GLN A 65 -44.24 -33.00 49.81
N VAL A 66 -44.61 -34.25 50.08
CA VAL A 66 -45.00 -34.70 51.43
C VAL A 66 -43.86 -34.52 52.44
N ASP A 67 -42.61 -34.74 52.03
CA ASP A 67 -41.45 -34.53 52.90
C ASP A 67 -41.03 -33.06 53.03
N ILE A 68 -41.30 -32.23 52.01
CA ILE A 68 -41.25 -30.76 52.12
C ILE A 68 -42.25 -30.27 53.17
N ASP A 69 -43.50 -30.75 53.13
CA ASP A 69 -44.57 -30.33 54.04
C ASP A 69 -44.30 -30.74 55.49
N LYS A 70 -43.61 -31.87 55.69
CA LYS A 70 -43.12 -32.33 57.00
C LYS A 70 -41.88 -31.58 57.49
N GLY A 71 -41.30 -30.70 56.67
CA GLY A 71 -40.10 -29.92 56.97
C GLY A 71 -38.79 -30.71 56.86
N LEU A 72 -38.81 -31.89 56.22
CA LEU A 72 -37.62 -32.74 56.05
C LEU A 72 -36.73 -32.24 54.90
N ILE A 73 -37.33 -31.71 53.84
CA ILE A 73 -36.60 -30.98 52.80
C ILE A 73 -36.64 -29.49 53.10
N LYS A 74 -35.51 -28.90 53.49
CA LYS A 74 -35.44 -27.49 53.88
C LYS A 74 -35.72 -26.54 52.70
N PRO A 75 -36.23 -25.33 52.96
CA PRO A 75 -36.34 -24.30 51.92
C PRO A 75 -35.00 -24.10 51.22
N ASP A 76 -35.05 -23.88 49.91
CA ASP A 76 -33.93 -23.76 49.00
C ASP A 76 -33.06 -25.02 48.79
N ALA A 77 -33.38 -26.16 49.41
CA ALA A 77 -32.67 -27.40 49.15
C ALA A 77 -33.02 -27.97 47.77
N PHE A 78 -32.00 -28.51 47.10
CA PHE A 78 -32.14 -29.28 45.87
C PHE A 78 -32.33 -30.76 46.19
N PHE A 79 -33.15 -31.44 45.39
CA PHE A 79 -33.40 -32.88 45.48
C PHE A 79 -33.73 -33.45 44.09
N THR A 80 -33.73 -34.77 43.95
CA THR A 80 -33.97 -35.44 42.67
C THR A 80 -35.17 -36.37 42.73
N VAL A 81 -35.89 -36.43 41.61
CA VAL A 81 -37.07 -37.28 41.42
C VAL A 81 -36.84 -38.18 40.21
N ARG A 82 -37.24 -39.45 40.29
CA ARG A 82 -37.23 -40.38 39.15
C ARG A 82 -38.20 -39.91 38.08
N THR A 83 -37.74 -39.96 36.84
CA THR A 83 -38.54 -39.56 35.69
C THR A 83 -39.02 -40.78 34.91
N ASN A 84 -40.15 -40.66 34.21
CA ASN A 84 -40.66 -41.70 33.31
C ASN A 84 -40.15 -41.54 31.86
N ASP A 85 -39.31 -40.52 31.63
CA ASP A 85 -38.62 -40.28 30.38
C ASP A 85 -37.52 -41.32 30.17
N ALA A 86 -37.52 -42.04 29.04
CA ALA A 86 -36.60 -43.14 28.81
C ALA A 86 -35.14 -42.69 28.67
N ASP A 87 -34.91 -41.43 28.29
CA ASP A 87 -33.57 -40.91 27.98
C ASP A 87 -32.90 -40.26 29.20
N TYR A 88 -33.67 -40.02 30.27
CA TYR A 88 -33.18 -39.38 31.48
C TYR A 88 -33.44 -40.27 32.69
N TRP A 89 -32.48 -40.30 33.61
CA TRP A 89 -32.62 -41.05 34.84
C TRP A 89 -33.36 -40.24 35.91
N LEU A 90 -33.03 -38.95 36.07
CA LEU A 90 -33.55 -38.10 37.16
C LEU A 90 -33.82 -36.66 36.73
N ASP A 91 -34.84 -36.05 37.32
CA ASP A 91 -35.14 -34.62 37.23
C ASP A 91 -34.72 -33.90 38.54
N GLU A 92 -34.05 -32.76 38.44
CA GLU A 92 -33.65 -31.93 39.60
C GLU A 92 -34.77 -30.95 39.97
N TYR A 93 -35.16 -30.98 41.24
CA TYR A 93 -36.15 -30.10 41.84
C TYR A 93 -35.51 -29.28 42.97
N LYS A 94 -36.14 -28.14 43.28
CA LYS A 94 -35.78 -27.29 44.40
C LYS A 94 -37.03 -26.99 45.22
N ASN A 95 -36.93 -27.04 46.55
CA ASN A 95 -37.99 -26.58 47.43
C ASN A 95 -38.00 -25.04 47.42
N ILE A 96 -38.92 -24.43 46.69
CA ILE A 96 -39.11 -22.98 46.64
C ILE A 96 -40.33 -22.63 47.48
N ASN A 97 -40.11 -21.98 48.62
CA ASN A 97 -41.16 -21.52 49.53
C ASN A 97 -42.17 -22.60 49.96
N GLY A 98 -41.70 -23.85 50.15
CA GLY A 98 -42.54 -24.97 50.56
C GLY A 98 -43.16 -25.75 49.39
N ILE A 99 -42.75 -25.50 48.15
CA ILE A 99 -43.25 -26.20 46.96
C ILE A 99 -42.10 -26.83 46.19
N ALA A 100 -42.23 -28.12 45.87
CA ALA A 100 -41.37 -28.86 44.96
C ALA A 100 -41.45 -28.21 43.58
N THR A 101 -40.39 -27.55 43.14
CA THR A 101 -40.37 -26.86 41.85
C THR A 101 -39.28 -27.45 40.95
N PRO A 102 -39.60 -27.92 39.73
CA PRO A 102 -38.60 -28.43 38.81
C PRO A 102 -37.67 -27.32 38.37
N THR A 103 -36.38 -27.60 38.34
CA THR A 103 -35.36 -26.62 37.91
C THR A 103 -35.15 -26.62 36.40
N GLY A 104 -35.62 -27.68 35.72
CA GLY A 104 -35.37 -27.96 34.31
C GLY A 104 -34.06 -28.71 34.03
N LYS A 105 -33.22 -28.95 35.03
CA LYS A 105 -32.01 -29.77 34.88
C LYS A 105 -32.33 -31.25 35.05
N LYS A 106 -31.73 -32.09 34.21
CA LYS A 106 -31.90 -33.54 34.22
C LYS A 106 -30.56 -34.27 34.23
N LEU A 107 -30.53 -35.49 34.77
CA LEU A 107 -29.42 -36.43 34.63
C LEU A 107 -29.74 -37.46 33.53
N PRO A 108 -28.91 -37.59 32.49
CA PRO A 108 -29.14 -38.53 31.39
C PRO A 108 -29.03 -39.99 31.87
N SER A 109 -29.74 -40.90 31.19
CA SER A 109 -29.64 -42.34 31.44
C SER A 109 -28.37 -42.93 30.79
N ASP A 110 -27.91 -44.09 31.27
CA ASP A 110 -26.79 -44.81 30.62
C ASP A 110 -27.15 -45.16 29.17
N LYS A 111 -28.42 -45.44 28.87
CA LYS A 111 -28.90 -45.66 27.51
C LYS A 111 -28.62 -44.46 26.60
N MET A 112 -29.01 -43.25 27.03
CA MET A 112 -28.76 -42.01 26.27
C MET A 112 -27.24 -41.78 26.08
N LEU A 113 -26.44 -42.06 27.11
CA LEU A 113 -24.98 -41.92 27.03
C LEU A 113 -24.36 -42.93 26.05
N GLN A 114 -24.87 -44.18 26.03
CA GLN A 114 -24.43 -45.21 25.09
C GLN A 114 -24.88 -44.93 23.66
N GLU A 115 -26.09 -44.40 23.45
CA GLU A 115 -26.55 -43.95 22.12
C GLU A 115 -25.67 -42.82 21.59
N ILE A 116 -25.36 -41.80 22.41
CA ILE A 116 -24.41 -40.75 22.03
C ILE A 116 -23.02 -41.35 21.74
N LYS A 117 -22.53 -42.28 22.56
CA LYS A 117 -21.22 -42.89 22.36
C LYS A 117 -21.15 -43.74 21.08
N ASN A 118 -22.20 -44.50 20.80
CA ASN A 118 -22.29 -45.36 19.62
C ASN A 118 -22.48 -44.56 18.33
N ASN A 119 -23.06 -43.36 18.41
CA ASN A 119 -23.27 -42.49 17.25
C ASN A 119 -22.07 -41.56 16.96
N PHE A 120 -21.20 -41.32 17.94
CA PHE A 120 -20.05 -40.43 17.77
C PHE A 120 -18.68 -41.13 17.67
N PHE A 121 -18.52 -42.37 18.14
CA PHE A 121 -17.22 -43.05 18.14
C PHE A 121 -17.32 -44.55 17.86
N GLN A 122 -17.44 -44.92 16.58
CA GLN A 122 -17.15 -46.28 16.13
C GLN A 122 -15.91 -46.30 15.25
N SER A 123 -14.78 -46.72 15.81
CA SER A 123 -13.59 -47.06 15.03
C SER A 123 -13.89 -48.33 14.23
N ARG A 124 -14.35 -48.19 12.99
CA ARG A 124 -14.22 -49.27 12.02
C ARG A 124 -12.75 -49.41 11.68
N HIS A 125 -12.10 -50.49 12.14
CA HIS A 125 -10.81 -50.91 11.59
C HIS A 125 -11.03 -51.61 10.26
N ASP A 126 -11.43 -50.83 9.25
CA ASP A 126 -11.44 -51.25 7.84
C ASP A 126 -10.46 -50.33 7.09
N GLY A 127 -9.22 -50.81 6.91
CA GLY A 127 -8.18 -50.11 6.13
C GLY A 127 -7.76 -48.75 6.69
N ASP A 128 -7.61 -47.78 5.78
CA ASP A 128 -6.98 -46.47 6.00
C ASP A 128 -7.87 -45.42 6.69
N VAL A 129 -9.00 -45.82 7.30
CA VAL A 129 -9.92 -44.89 7.97
C VAL A 129 -9.52 -44.68 9.43
N MET A 130 -9.23 -43.44 9.80
CA MET A 130 -8.80 -43.07 11.16
C MET A 130 -9.97 -42.60 12.05
N LEU A 131 -10.93 -41.88 11.46
CA LEU A 131 -12.12 -41.37 12.14
C LEU A 131 -13.30 -41.41 11.17
N ASP A 132 -14.48 -41.82 11.63
CA ASP A 132 -15.70 -41.86 10.84
C ASP A 132 -16.91 -41.42 11.67
N PHE A 133 -17.72 -40.52 11.12
CA PHE A 133 -18.99 -40.10 11.69
C PHE A 133 -20.12 -40.75 10.91
N VAL A 134 -20.88 -41.62 11.59
CA VAL A 134 -21.95 -42.42 10.97
C VAL A 134 -23.29 -42.22 11.68
N ASP A 135 -24.40 -42.36 10.96
CA ASP A 135 -25.73 -42.51 11.60
C ASP A 135 -26.01 -43.97 12.01
N ASP A 136 -27.18 -44.15 12.62
CA ASP A 136 -27.73 -45.44 13.06
C ASP A 136 -27.91 -46.45 11.90
N ASP A 137 -27.98 -45.97 10.65
CA ASP A 137 -28.09 -46.77 9.42
C ASP A 137 -26.72 -47.05 8.77
N TRP A 138 -25.61 -46.70 9.43
CA TRP A 138 -24.21 -46.86 8.98
C TRP A 138 -23.81 -45.98 7.79
N PHE A 139 -24.53 -44.89 7.54
CA PHE A 139 -24.16 -43.92 6.52
C PHE A 139 -23.08 -42.96 7.05
N SER A 140 -21.93 -42.90 6.37
CA SER A 140 -20.82 -42.01 6.74
C SER A 140 -21.07 -40.59 6.25
N PHE A 141 -21.19 -39.65 7.19
CA PHE A 141 -21.31 -38.22 6.91
C PHE A 141 -19.96 -37.55 6.72
N PHE A 142 -18.95 -37.98 7.47
CA PHE A 142 -17.64 -37.37 7.44
C PHE A 142 -16.57 -38.34 7.91
N ARG A 143 -15.45 -38.37 7.21
CA ARG A 143 -14.35 -39.29 7.45
C ARG A 143 -13.01 -38.56 7.46
N VAL A 144 -12.08 -39.08 8.24
CA VAL A 144 -10.65 -38.74 8.21
C VAL A 144 -9.85 -40.01 7.94
N MET A 145 -8.92 -39.95 6.99
CA MET A 145 -8.08 -41.07 6.57
C MET A 145 -6.64 -40.92 7.06
N ALA A 146 -5.92 -42.04 7.18
CA ALA A 146 -4.51 -42.08 7.59
C ALA A 146 -3.59 -41.34 6.62
N SER A 147 -4.00 -41.17 5.36
CA SER A 147 -3.32 -40.37 4.34
C SER A 147 -3.40 -38.85 4.58
N GLY A 148 -4.23 -38.38 5.52
CA GLY A 148 -4.52 -36.96 5.74
C GLY A 148 -5.73 -36.43 4.97
N ALA A 149 -6.39 -37.28 4.17
CA ALA A 149 -7.63 -36.91 3.48
C ALA A 149 -8.82 -36.82 4.46
N PHE A 150 -9.69 -35.84 4.28
CA PHE A 150 -10.90 -35.67 5.10
C PHE A 150 -12.07 -35.06 4.32
N GLY A 151 -13.30 -35.42 4.70
CA GLY A 151 -14.51 -34.88 4.09
C GLY A 151 -15.70 -35.85 4.14
N ALA A 152 -16.79 -35.50 3.47
CA ALA A 152 -17.95 -36.36 3.32
C ALA A 152 -17.70 -37.45 2.27
N ILE A 153 -18.43 -38.57 2.33
CA ILE A 153 -18.19 -39.73 1.44
C ILE A 153 -18.30 -39.39 -0.06
N ASN A 154 -18.99 -38.30 -0.40
CA ASN A 154 -19.14 -37.80 -1.77
C ASN A 154 -18.35 -36.49 -2.04
N CYS A 155 -17.63 -35.94 -1.07
CA CYS A 155 -16.83 -34.72 -1.21
C CYS A 155 -15.66 -34.72 -0.22
N MET A 156 -14.47 -35.08 -0.67
CA MET A 156 -13.26 -35.20 0.15
C MET A 156 -12.15 -34.26 -0.33
N VAL A 157 -11.48 -33.63 0.63
CA VAL A 157 -10.21 -32.93 0.40
C VAL A 157 -9.09 -33.87 0.80
N ALA A 158 -8.16 -34.12 -0.11
CA ALA A 158 -7.00 -34.97 0.09
C ALA A 158 -5.72 -34.19 -0.25
N PRO A 159 -4.54 -34.64 0.23
CA PRO A 159 -3.28 -33.97 -0.08
C PRO A 159 -2.97 -33.84 -1.58
N ASP A 160 -3.59 -34.68 -2.40
CA ASP A 160 -3.44 -34.77 -3.85
C ASP A 160 -4.65 -34.20 -4.64
N GLY A 161 -5.71 -33.72 -3.99
CA GLY A 161 -6.82 -33.06 -4.69
C GLY A 161 -8.18 -33.04 -3.98
N LEU A 162 -9.19 -32.48 -4.67
CA LEU A 162 -10.59 -32.43 -4.24
C LEU A 162 -11.41 -33.48 -5.02
N TYR A 163 -12.00 -34.44 -4.30
CA TYR A 163 -12.76 -35.56 -4.87
C TYR A 163 -14.25 -35.37 -4.61
N VAL A 164 -15.05 -35.16 -5.66
CA VAL A 164 -16.53 -35.00 -5.56
C VAL A 164 -17.21 -36.09 -6.39
N LYS A 165 -17.99 -36.97 -5.75
CA LYS A 165 -18.53 -38.20 -6.36
C LYS A 165 -19.63 -37.96 -7.40
N ASP A 166 -20.38 -36.85 -7.27
CA ASP A 166 -21.53 -36.54 -8.12
C ASP A 166 -21.27 -35.39 -9.10
N MET A 167 -20.01 -34.96 -9.26
CA MET A 167 -19.59 -34.13 -10.38
C MET A 167 -19.10 -35.05 -11.50
N ALA A 168 -20.02 -35.46 -12.38
CA ALA A 168 -19.68 -36.21 -13.59
C ALA A 168 -19.52 -35.27 -14.78
N MET A 169 -18.32 -35.21 -15.35
CA MET A 169 -18.09 -34.72 -16.71
C MET A 169 -17.91 -35.96 -17.59
N SER A 170 -18.90 -36.27 -18.43
CA SER A 170 -18.86 -37.43 -19.33
C SER A 170 -19.14 -37.02 -20.77
N HIS A 171 -18.45 -37.65 -21.71
CA HIS A 171 -18.89 -37.73 -23.10
C HIS A 171 -19.74 -39.01 -23.24
N GLU A 172 -20.96 -38.88 -23.75
CA GLU A 172 -21.79 -40.05 -24.07
C GLU A 172 -21.33 -40.58 -25.45
N ASP A 173 -21.13 -41.90 -25.57
CA ASP A 173 -20.59 -42.54 -26.79
C ASP A 173 -21.37 -42.09 -28.04
N GLY A 174 -20.75 -41.21 -28.82
CA GLY A 174 -21.25 -40.77 -30.13
C GLY A 174 -21.41 -39.27 -30.33
N ASP A 175 -21.45 -38.46 -29.26
CA ASP A 175 -21.60 -36.99 -29.38
C ASP A 175 -20.49 -36.24 -28.60
N PRO A 176 -19.56 -35.55 -29.29
CA PRO A 176 -18.60 -34.68 -28.62
C PRO A 176 -19.31 -33.51 -27.90
N GLY A 177 -18.77 -33.02 -26.79
CA GLY A 177 -19.26 -31.79 -26.16
C GLY A 177 -19.41 -31.85 -24.63
N LEU A 178 -19.35 -30.68 -24.00
CA LEU A 178 -19.53 -30.51 -22.56
C LEU A 178 -21.02 -30.31 -22.24
N ILE A 179 -21.62 -31.29 -21.57
CA ILE A 179 -23.05 -31.29 -21.23
C ILE A 179 -23.20 -31.31 -19.71
N TYR A 180 -23.92 -30.33 -19.16
CA TYR A 180 -24.40 -30.42 -17.78
C TYR A 180 -25.74 -31.16 -17.78
N ARG A 181 -25.86 -32.24 -17.02
CA ARG A 181 -27.11 -33.01 -16.87
C ARG A 181 -27.38 -33.28 -15.40
N ASP A 182 -28.59 -32.94 -14.95
CA ASP A 182 -29.01 -33.23 -13.58
C ASP A 182 -29.64 -34.64 -13.48
N PRO A 183 -29.92 -35.14 -12.24
CA PRO A 183 -30.50 -36.46 -12.02
C PRO A 183 -31.93 -36.63 -12.56
N GLU A 184 -32.61 -35.54 -12.88
CA GLU A 184 -34.01 -35.51 -13.36
C GLU A 184 -34.07 -35.48 -14.90
N GLY A 185 -32.91 -35.51 -15.57
CA GLY A 185 -32.78 -35.59 -17.01
C GLY A 185 -32.80 -34.22 -17.71
N PHE A 186 -32.71 -33.11 -16.96
CA PHE A 186 -32.53 -31.80 -17.56
C PHE A 186 -31.09 -31.65 -18.02
N SER A 187 -30.89 -31.38 -19.31
CA SER A 187 -29.57 -31.17 -19.90
C SER A 187 -29.40 -29.75 -20.44
N VAL A 188 -28.20 -29.21 -20.24
CA VAL A 188 -27.72 -27.97 -20.87
C VAL A 188 -26.43 -28.31 -21.61
N ASN A 189 -26.47 -28.24 -22.94
CA ASN A 189 -25.28 -28.37 -23.78
C ASN A 189 -24.51 -27.04 -23.75
N ILE A 190 -23.34 -27.06 -23.14
CA ILE A 190 -22.45 -25.89 -23.01
C ILE A 190 -21.60 -25.77 -24.28
N VAL A 191 -21.13 -26.90 -24.80
CA VAL A 191 -20.37 -27.05 -26.05
C VAL A 191 -20.96 -28.21 -26.87
N GLY A 192 -21.15 -28.01 -28.17
CA GLY A 192 -21.73 -29.01 -29.07
C GLY A 192 -20.71 -30.01 -29.65
N PRO A 193 -21.19 -30.97 -30.47
CA PRO A 193 -20.39 -32.02 -31.12
C PRO A 193 -19.33 -31.51 -32.11
N ASP A 194 -19.40 -30.25 -32.47
CA ASP A 194 -18.47 -29.52 -33.30
C ASP A 194 -17.42 -28.71 -32.49
N GLY A 195 -17.48 -28.74 -31.16
CA GLY A 195 -16.61 -27.94 -30.29
C GLY A 195 -17.07 -26.48 -30.12
N ILE A 196 -18.27 -26.12 -30.60
CA ILE A 196 -18.79 -24.73 -30.58
C ILE A 196 -19.76 -24.54 -29.41
N GLY A 197 -19.71 -23.38 -28.76
CA GLY A 197 -20.65 -23.00 -27.69
C GLY A 197 -22.10 -22.92 -28.19
N GLN A 198 -22.99 -23.80 -27.72
CA GLN A 198 -24.38 -23.88 -28.19
C GLN A 198 -25.34 -22.89 -27.50
N ARG A 199 -24.85 -22.08 -26.55
CA ARG A 199 -25.61 -21.02 -25.88
C ARG A 199 -25.02 -19.65 -26.21
N PRO A 200 -25.85 -18.60 -26.44
CA PRO A 200 -25.35 -17.23 -26.51
C PRO A 200 -24.59 -16.88 -25.22
N GLY A 201 -23.30 -16.55 -25.35
CA GLY A 201 -22.42 -16.28 -24.22
C GLY A 201 -21.53 -17.45 -23.75
N THR A 202 -21.63 -18.65 -24.34
CA THR A 202 -20.54 -19.63 -24.30
C THR A 202 -19.56 -19.38 -25.46
N LEU A 203 -18.32 -19.88 -25.34
CA LEU A 203 -17.19 -19.70 -26.27
C LEU A 203 -17.66 -19.79 -27.74
N ASN A 204 -17.87 -18.63 -28.37
CA ASN A 204 -18.30 -18.52 -29.75
C ASN A 204 -17.16 -17.86 -30.54
N GLY A 205 -16.23 -18.70 -30.97
CA GLY A 205 -15.14 -18.38 -31.90
C GLY A 205 -14.78 -19.68 -32.61
N GLY A 206 -14.54 -19.65 -33.92
CA GLY A 206 -14.45 -20.84 -34.79
C GLY A 206 -13.23 -21.76 -34.60
N GLY A 207 -12.65 -21.83 -33.39
CA GLY A 207 -11.62 -22.80 -33.02
C GLY A 207 -12.23 -24.06 -32.40
N LYS A 208 -11.48 -25.17 -32.39
CA LYS A 208 -11.98 -26.43 -31.83
C LYS A 208 -11.29 -26.77 -30.52
N PHE A 209 -12.08 -27.26 -29.57
CA PHE A 209 -11.58 -27.81 -28.32
C PHE A 209 -11.61 -29.33 -28.40
N HIS A 210 -10.43 -29.98 -28.44
CA HIS A 210 -10.32 -31.43 -28.52
C HIS A 210 -9.63 -31.95 -27.25
N THR A 211 -10.33 -32.77 -26.47
CA THR A 211 -9.76 -33.54 -25.35
C THR A 211 -9.41 -34.96 -25.78
N GLU A 212 -8.90 -35.11 -27.00
CA GLU A 212 -8.51 -36.43 -27.51
C GLU A 212 -7.07 -36.72 -27.11
N THR A 213 -6.82 -37.92 -26.60
CA THR A 213 -5.49 -38.41 -26.26
C THR A 213 -4.68 -38.54 -27.55
N THR A 214 -3.85 -37.53 -27.83
CA THR A 214 -2.83 -37.63 -28.87
C THR A 214 -1.61 -38.38 -28.33
N ASP A 215 -0.68 -38.78 -29.20
CA ASP A 215 0.58 -39.41 -28.78
C ASP A 215 1.44 -38.50 -27.87
N SER A 216 1.15 -37.19 -27.78
CA SER A 216 1.94 -36.21 -27.01
C SER A 216 1.21 -35.49 -25.88
N ALA A 217 -0.12 -35.37 -25.92
CA ALA A 217 -0.90 -34.58 -24.94
C ALA A 217 -2.34 -35.07 -24.80
N TRP A 218 -2.93 -34.85 -23.62
CA TRP A 218 -4.34 -35.13 -23.33
C TRP A 218 -5.22 -33.87 -23.36
N LEU A 219 -4.61 -32.67 -23.42
CA LEU A 219 -5.32 -31.41 -23.59
C LEU A 219 -4.62 -30.53 -24.63
N ARG A 220 -5.31 -30.24 -25.73
CA ARG A 220 -4.82 -29.47 -26.88
C ARG A 220 -5.82 -28.39 -27.29
N LEU A 221 -5.30 -27.21 -27.58
CA LEU A 221 -6.04 -26.14 -28.25
C LEU A 221 -5.60 -26.10 -29.71
N GLU A 222 -6.54 -26.08 -30.65
CA GLU A 222 -6.28 -26.12 -32.09
C GLU A 222 -7.12 -25.06 -32.82
N ASP A 223 -6.47 -24.30 -33.70
CA ASP A 223 -7.14 -23.28 -34.52
C ASP A 223 -7.68 -23.84 -35.85
N ILE A 224 -8.30 -22.96 -36.65
CA ILE A 224 -8.93 -23.34 -37.93
C ILE A 224 -7.93 -23.76 -39.01
N ASP A 225 -6.66 -23.38 -38.86
CA ASP A 225 -5.57 -23.66 -39.80
C ASP A 225 -4.78 -24.93 -39.39
N GLY A 226 -5.17 -25.59 -38.29
CA GLY A 226 -4.55 -26.80 -37.78
C GLY A 226 -3.30 -26.56 -36.92
N PHE A 227 -3.06 -25.31 -36.52
CA PHE A 227 -2.03 -25.00 -35.53
C PHE A 227 -2.55 -25.34 -34.14
N TYR A 228 -1.69 -25.97 -33.35
CA TYR A 228 -2.08 -26.44 -32.02
C TYR A 228 -1.06 -26.09 -30.94
N SER A 229 -1.55 -26.02 -29.70
CA SER A 229 -0.75 -25.94 -28.48
C SER A 229 -1.16 -27.01 -27.50
N ASP A 230 -0.19 -27.81 -27.04
CA ASP A 230 -0.39 -28.82 -26.00
C ASP A 230 -0.34 -28.12 -24.63
N VAL A 231 -1.47 -28.06 -23.96
CA VAL A 231 -1.60 -27.39 -22.65
C VAL A 231 -1.12 -28.31 -21.54
N ALA A 232 -1.35 -29.61 -21.67
CA ALA A 232 -0.85 -30.62 -20.75
C ALA A 232 -0.44 -31.91 -21.48
N ASP A 233 0.76 -32.39 -21.16
CA ASP A 233 1.28 -33.67 -21.63
C ASP A 233 0.48 -34.85 -21.07
N GLN A 234 0.65 -36.05 -21.63
CA GLN A 234 -0.11 -37.26 -21.24
C GLN A 234 -0.07 -37.61 -19.73
N SER A 235 0.82 -37.00 -18.94
CA SER A 235 0.91 -37.21 -17.49
C SER A 235 0.13 -36.18 -16.66
N GLY A 236 -0.54 -35.21 -17.29
CA GLY A 236 -1.23 -34.13 -16.59
C GLY A 236 -0.35 -32.92 -16.27
N LYS A 237 0.92 -32.92 -16.68
CA LYS A 237 1.84 -31.79 -16.47
C LYS A 237 1.76 -30.81 -17.62
N ALA A 238 1.96 -29.53 -17.32
CA ALA A 238 2.13 -28.47 -18.32
C ALA A 238 3.21 -28.89 -19.33
N ALA A 239 2.88 -28.93 -20.62
CA ALA A 239 3.82 -29.36 -21.65
C ALA A 239 5.04 -28.41 -21.71
N PRO A 240 6.22 -28.84 -22.17
CA PRO A 240 7.36 -27.94 -22.34
C PRO A 240 6.96 -26.84 -23.33
N HIS A 241 7.07 -25.57 -22.92
CA HIS A 241 6.56 -24.35 -23.59
C HIS A 241 5.12 -23.93 -23.26
N ALA A 242 4.41 -24.65 -22.39
CA ALA A 242 3.27 -24.11 -21.68
C ALA A 242 3.73 -23.17 -20.56
N LEU A 243 3.00 -22.06 -20.41
CA LEU A 243 3.22 -20.96 -19.49
C LEU A 243 3.53 -21.47 -18.06
N SER A 244 4.73 -21.23 -17.56
CA SER A 244 5.09 -21.49 -16.16
C SER A 244 5.01 -20.19 -15.36
N GLY A 245 4.02 -20.09 -14.47
CA GLY A 245 3.83 -19.00 -13.50
C GLY A 245 2.49 -19.15 -12.78
N ASP A 246 2.41 -18.77 -11.52
CA ASP A 246 1.26 -18.93 -10.62
C ASP A 246 0.12 -17.90 -10.89
N GLY A 247 -0.16 -17.57 -12.16
CA GLY A 247 -1.19 -16.60 -12.55
C GLY A 247 -2.56 -17.24 -12.83
N GLU A 248 -3.64 -16.50 -12.60
CA GLU A 248 -5.02 -16.92 -12.87
C GLU A 248 -5.50 -16.42 -14.25
N PHE A 249 -6.25 -17.25 -14.99
CA PHE A 249 -6.91 -16.82 -16.22
C PHE A 249 -8.28 -16.23 -15.89
N THR A 250 -8.48 -14.92 -16.09
CA THR A 250 -9.78 -14.28 -15.86
C THR A 250 -10.38 -13.74 -17.17
N THR A 251 -11.65 -14.07 -17.42
CA THR A 251 -12.45 -13.52 -18.53
C THR A 251 -13.50 -12.57 -17.96
N LYS A 252 -13.05 -11.42 -17.40
CA LYS A 252 -14.00 -10.38 -17.00
C LYS A 252 -14.52 -9.67 -18.26
N ALA A 253 -15.78 -9.91 -18.62
CA ALA A 253 -16.50 -9.15 -19.63
C ALA A 253 -16.73 -7.71 -19.13
N GLY A 254 -15.74 -6.86 -19.38
CA GLY A 254 -15.72 -5.46 -18.96
C GLY A 254 -14.95 -4.61 -19.96
N GLY A 255 -15.38 -4.59 -21.21
CA GLY A 255 -15.07 -3.54 -22.20
C GLY A 255 -13.61 -3.30 -22.62
N MET A 256 -12.62 -4.12 -22.21
CA MET A 256 -11.19 -3.82 -22.43
C MET A 256 -10.34 -4.93 -23.07
N GLY A 257 -10.93 -6.05 -23.52
CA GLY A 257 -10.25 -7.16 -24.20
C GLY A 257 -10.91 -8.52 -23.92
N TRP A 258 -10.88 -9.48 -24.86
CA TRP A 258 -11.54 -10.80 -24.68
C TRP A 258 -10.72 -11.81 -23.87
N LEU A 259 -9.40 -11.67 -23.82
CA LEU A 259 -8.51 -12.52 -23.01
C LEU A 259 -7.53 -11.66 -22.21
N ASN A 260 -7.64 -11.72 -20.88
CA ASN A 260 -6.74 -11.04 -19.96
C ASN A 260 -5.99 -12.07 -19.11
N LEU A 261 -4.70 -11.84 -18.88
CA LEU A 261 -3.94 -12.52 -17.82
C LEU A 261 -4.02 -11.66 -16.58
N GLU A 262 -4.46 -12.19 -15.44
CA GLU A 262 -4.51 -11.47 -14.15
C GLU A 262 -3.59 -12.17 -13.14
N ASP A 263 -2.73 -11.46 -12.42
CA ASP A 263 -1.93 -12.06 -11.34
C ASP A 263 -2.58 -11.91 -9.97
N GLU A 264 -2.03 -12.58 -8.94
CA GLU A 264 -2.53 -12.54 -7.55
C GLU A 264 -2.54 -11.13 -6.94
N GLU A 265 -1.84 -10.17 -7.55
CA GLU A 265 -1.75 -8.77 -7.11
C GLU A 265 -2.75 -7.85 -7.86
N GLY A 266 -3.53 -8.39 -8.81
CA GLY A 266 -4.53 -7.68 -9.60
C GLY A 266 -3.98 -6.96 -10.84
N PHE A 267 -2.74 -7.24 -11.24
CA PHE A 267 -2.18 -6.81 -12.53
C PHE A 267 -2.94 -7.51 -13.66
N PHE A 268 -3.17 -6.85 -14.80
CA PHE A 268 -3.68 -7.57 -15.98
C PHE A 268 -3.00 -7.20 -17.30
N LYS A 269 -2.91 -8.18 -18.22
CA LYS A 269 -2.47 -7.99 -19.61
C LYS A 269 -3.53 -8.49 -20.58
N ALA A 270 -4.11 -7.59 -21.37
CA ALA A 270 -4.95 -7.95 -22.50
C ALA A 270 -4.08 -8.57 -23.60
N LEU A 271 -4.31 -9.84 -23.89
CA LEU A 271 -3.64 -10.53 -25.00
C LEU A 271 -4.31 -10.22 -26.32
N THR A 272 -5.53 -9.70 -26.27
CA THR A 272 -6.39 -9.55 -27.42
C THR A 272 -7.44 -8.43 -27.24
N ASP A 273 -7.89 -7.83 -28.34
CA ASP A 273 -8.80 -6.67 -28.32
C ASP A 273 -10.29 -7.02 -28.07
N GLY A 274 -11.22 -6.09 -28.33
CA GLY A 274 -12.66 -6.34 -28.14
C GLY A 274 -13.29 -7.28 -29.18
N ASP A 275 -12.57 -7.58 -30.26
CA ASP A 275 -13.10 -8.26 -31.46
C ASP A 275 -12.51 -9.66 -31.66
N GLY A 276 -11.45 -10.04 -30.93
CA GLY A 276 -10.85 -11.36 -31.11
C GLY A 276 -9.36 -11.34 -31.44
N GLU A 277 -8.80 -10.19 -31.81
CA GLU A 277 -7.48 -10.13 -32.46
C GLU A 277 -6.33 -10.06 -31.44
N LEU A 278 -5.22 -10.75 -31.72
CA LEU A 278 -4.00 -10.72 -30.90
C LEU A 278 -3.38 -9.32 -30.86
N ILE A 279 -3.28 -8.77 -29.64
CA ILE A 279 -2.57 -7.51 -29.38
C ILE A 279 -1.07 -7.79 -29.47
N GLY A 280 -0.40 -7.15 -30.44
CA GLY A 280 1.05 -7.23 -30.63
C GLY A 280 1.55 -8.14 -31.76
N VAL A 281 0.67 -8.75 -32.58
CA VAL A 281 1.07 -9.66 -33.68
C VAL A 281 0.88 -9.05 -35.07
N LYS A 282 0.90 -7.72 -35.20
CA LYS A 282 1.00 -7.05 -36.51
C LYS A 282 2.19 -6.10 -36.55
N GLU A 283 3.30 -6.54 -37.15
CA GLU A 283 4.01 -5.65 -38.05
C GLU A 283 3.14 -5.51 -39.30
N ASN A 284 2.24 -4.53 -39.28
CA ASN A 284 1.70 -3.97 -40.49
C ASN A 284 1.77 -2.45 -40.38
N PRO A 285 2.02 -1.74 -41.48
CA PRO A 285 2.20 -0.29 -41.49
C PRO A 285 1.02 0.40 -40.82
N VAL A 286 1.29 1.59 -40.27
CA VAL A 286 0.43 2.43 -39.41
C VAL A 286 -0.83 2.95 -40.15
N GLU A 287 -1.57 2.09 -40.84
CA GLU A 287 -2.82 2.42 -41.55
C GLU A 287 -4.06 2.27 -40.66
N ASN A 288 -3.97 1.58 -39.50
CA ASN A 288 -5.09 1.46 -38.55
C ASN A 288 -4.62 1.60 -37.09
N LEU A 289 -4.05 2.75 -36.71
CA LEU A 289 -3.77 3.04 -35.30
C LEU A 289 -5.10 3.21 -34.54
N ASN A 290 -5.48 2.22 -33.73
CA ASN A 290 -6.64 2.31 -32.85
C ASN A 290 -6.29 3.20 -31.63
N LEU A 291 -6.61 4.49 -31.74
CA LEU A 291 -6.34 5.48 -30.69
C LEU A 291 -7.05 5.18 -29.37
N ILE A 292 -8.21 4.52 -29.39
CA ILE A 292 -8.95 4.16 -28.17
C ILE A 292 -8.19 3.09 -27.40
N ALA A 293 -7.75 2.03 -28.09
CA ALA A 293 -6.97 0.95 -27.48
C ALA A 293 -5.63 1.46 -26.94
N ALA A 294 -4.93 2.29 -27.72
CA ALA A 294 -3.65 2.86 -27.28
C ALA A 294 -3.81 3.83 -26.09
N ASP A 295 -4.88 4.62 -26.05
CA ASP A 295 -5.18 5.50 -24.92
C ASP A 295 -5.48 4.72 -23.64
N ALA A 296 -6.25 3.62 -23.76
CA ALA A 296 -6.49 2.71 -22.64
C ALA A 296 -5.19 2.07 -22.13
N GLN A 297 -4.29 1.65 -23.03
CA GLN A 297 -2.99 1.07 -22.66
C GLN A 297 -2.11 2.07 -21.91
N ASN A 298 -2.04 3.33 -22.37
CA ASN A 298 -1.28 4.37 -21.69
C ASN A 298 -1.86 4.69 -20.30
N LYS A 299 -3.19 4.75 -20.16
CA LYS A 299 -3.85 4.92 -18.86
C LYS A 299 -3.53 3.77 -17.91
N ALA A 300 -3.55 2.53 -18.41
CA ALA A 300 -3.16 1.35 -17.63
C ALA A 300 -1.68 1.43 -17.20
N TYR A 301 -0.78 1.89 -18.08
CA TYR A 301 0.61 2.16 -17.72
C TYR A 301 0.70 3.16 -16.56
N SER A 302 0.00 4.30 -16.64
CA SER A 302 0.01 5.32 -15.58
C SER A 302 -0.56 4.82 -14.25
N GLN A 303 -1.61 3.98 -14.30
CA GLN A 303 -2.15 3.31 -13.11
C GLN A 303 -1.13 2.34 -12.51
N ASN A 304 -0.46 1.53 -13.35
CA ASN A 304 0.57 0.60 -12.91
C ASN A 304 1.75 1.33 -12.26
N VAL A 305 2.23 2.44 -12.83
CA VAL A 305 3.27 3.28 -12.21
C VAL A 305 2.87 3.67 -10.79
N ARG A 306 1.63 4.13 -10.59
CA ARG A 306 1.13 4.55 -9.28
C ARG A 306 1.04 3.40 -8.28
N ALA A 307 0.71 2.19 -8.75
CA ALA A 307 0.59 0.99 -7.94
C ALA A 307 1.94 0.39 -7.49
N ARG A 308 3.07 0.75 -8.14
CA ARG A 308 4.40 0.24 -7.79
C ARG A 308 4.83 0.68 -6.37
N TYR A 309 4.60 -0.17 -5.38
CA TYR A 309 5.00 0.09 -4.00
C TYR A 309 6.50 -0.17 -3.79
N ASN A 310 7.26 0.86 -3.43
CA ASN A 310 8.67 0.70 -3.07
C ASN A 310 8.83 0.42 -1.55
N ALA A 311 9.09 -0.83 -1.19
CA ALA A 311 9.31 -1.23 0.21
C ALA A 311 10.72 -0.96 0.74
N ALA A 312 11.68 -0.59 -0.13
CA ALA A 312 13.09 -0.45 0.22
C ALA A 312 13.42 0.90 0.88
N VAL A 313 12.76 1.98 0.48
CA VAL A 313 13.09 3.35 0.91
C VAL A 313 12.69 3.66 2.36
N GLN A 314 13.47 4.52 3.01
CA GLN A 314 13.22 5.00 4.37
C GLN A 314 11.90 5.77 4.44
N ARG A 315 11.01 5.34 5.33
CA ARG A 315 9.73 5.99 5.61
C ARG A 315 9.85 7.07 6.69
N LEU A 316 8.86 7.96 6.75
CA LEU A 316 8.77 9.10 7.68
C LEU A 316 8.35 8.67 9.10
N VAL A 317 9.12 7.76 9.71
CA VAL A 317 8.74 7.05 10.95
C VAL A 317 9.59 7.42 12.16
N SER A 318 10.74 8.08 11.96
CA SER A 318 11.67 8.42 13.03
C SER A 318 11.20 9.62 13.85
N GLY A 319 11.76 9.80 15.05
CA GLY A 319 11.50 10.96 15.89
C GLY A 319 11.93 12.28 15.23
N LEU A 320 13.11 12.26 14.59
CA LEU A 320 13.55 13.28 13.64
C LEU A 320 13.76 12.67 12.25
N ASN A 321 13.03 13.18 11.27
CA ASN A 321 13.16 12.81 9.86
C ASN A 321 13.87 13.96 9.13
N HIS A 322 15.13 13.75 8.75
CA HIS A 322 15.94 14.78 8.12
C HIS A 322 15.73 14.79 6.61
N LEU A 323 15.26 15.92 6.10
CA LEU A 323 15.12 16.24 4.68
C LEU A 323 16.35 17.04 4.25
N ILE A 324 17.11 16.53 3.29
CA ILE A 324 18.35 17.15 2.82
C ILE A 324 18.14 17.67 1.40
N ILE A 325 18.47 18.94 1.17
CA ILE A 325 18.59 19.51 -0.18
C ILE A 325 20.08 19.61 -0.51
N TYR A 326 20.58 18.74 -1.38
CA TYR A 326 21.95 18.82 -1.89
C TYR A 326 21.94 19.30 -3.34
N SER A 327 22.72 20.34 -3.64
CA SER A 327 22.42 21.15 -4.83
C SER A 327 23.52 22.14 -5.23
N GLN A 328 23.25 22.87 -6.31
CA GLN A 328 23.88 24.15 -6.64
C GLN A 328 22.93 25.33 -6.35
N SER A 329 23.08 26.45 -7.08
CA SER A 329 22.37 27.71 -6.83
C SER A 329 20.85 27.64 -6.86
N LEU A 330 20.26 26.76 -7.68
CA LEU A 330 18.81 26.62 -7.72
C LEU A 330 18.27 26.02 -6.41
N GLY A 331 18.96 25.03 -5.82
CA GLY A 331 18.53 24.38 -4.57
C GLY A 331 18.93 25.12 -3.28
N THR A 332 19.89 26.06 -3.33
CA THR A 332 20.06 27.06 -2.26
C THR A 332 18.98 28.14 -2.30
N GLN A 333 18.23 28.19 -3.41
CA GLN A 333 17.21 29.17 -3.74
C GLN A 333 17.77 30.58 -3.83
N GLN A 334 18.87 30.69 -4.58
CA GLN A 334 19.48 31.96 -4.97
C GLN A 334 18.47 32.85 -5.70
N GLU A 335 18.47 34.15 -5.41
CA GLU A 335 17.48 35.14 -5.89
C GLU A 335 16.04 34.92 -5.44
N GLY A 336 15.75 33.88 -4.65
CA GLY A 336 14.44 33.57 -4.08
C GLY A 336 13.99 34.51 -2.96
N TRP A 337 14.45 35.76 -2.96
CA TRP A 337 14.07 36.82 -2.04
C TRP A 337 12.97 37.72 -2.65
N PRO A 338 12.16 38.39 -1.80
CA PRO A 338 12.06 38.22 -0.35
C PRO A 338 11.53 36.84 0.04
N ALA A 339 11.85 36.37 1.25
CA ALA A 339 11.17 35.20 1.82
C ALA A 339 9.72 35.56 2.21
N LEU A 340 8.78 34.69 1.91
CA LEU A 340 7.35 34.76 2.20
C LEU A 340 7.00 33.79 3.34
N SER A 341 7.68 32.63 3.42
CA SER A 341 7.47 31.62 4.47
C SER A 341 8.18 31.96 5.82
N LYS A 342 8.07 33.21 6.29
CA LYS A 342 8.86 33.78 7.41
C LYS A 342 8.45 33.30 8.81
N THR A 343 7.23 32.80 8.96
CA THR A 343 6.66 32.44 10.25
C THR A 343 6.58 30.92 10.38
N PRO A 344 7.10 30.33 11.48
CA PRO A 344 6.87 28.92 11.76
C PRO A 344 5.39 28.60 11.80
N VAL A 345 4.97 27.54 11.11
CA VAL A 345 3.57 27.13 11.07
C VAL A 345 3.21 26.41 12.36
N GLU A 346 2.18 26.91 13.06
CA GLU A 346 1.69 26.31 14.30
C GLU A 346 1.23 24.86 14.06
N GLY A 347 1.57 23.97 15.00
CA GLY A 347 1.23 22.54 14.93
C GLY A 347 2.11 21.69 14.01
N PHE A 348 2.95 22.27 13.15
CA PHE A 348 3.82 21.47 12.27
C PHE A 348 5.06 20.97 13.00
N ASP A 349 5.61 21.76 13.91
CA ASP A 349 6.82 21.45 14.68
C ASP A 349 8.03 21.06 13.81
N ASN A 350 8.06 21.53 12.56
CA ASN A 350 9.21 21.40 11.68
C ASN A 350 10.39 22.21 12.22
N LEU A 351 11.61 21.73 11.98
CA LEU A 351 12.84 22.26 12.56
C LEU A 351 13.89 22.56 11.50
N MET A 352 14.84 23.43 11.86
CA MET A 352 16.07 23.71 11.12
C MET A 352 17.27 23.75 12.07
N LEU A 353 18.48 23.53 11.53
CA LEU A 353 19.73 23.59 12.29
C LEU A 353 20.30 25.01 12.30
N GLY A 354 20.17 25.71 13.43
CA GLY A 354 20.55 27.11 13.57
C GLY A 354 19.45 28.07 13.11
N ASP A 355 19.82 29.30 12.78
CA ASP A 355 18.90 30.38 12.39
C ASP A 355 18.56 30.40 10.89
N SER A 356 19.14 29.48 10.11
CA SER A 356 18.86 29.24 8.70
C SER A 356 19.01 27.75 8.41
N ILE A 357 18.25 27.23 7.45
CA ILE A 357 18.45 25.87 6.90
C ILE A 357 19.75 25.74 6.08
N ARG A 358 20.41 26.87 5.74
CA ARG A 358 21.68 26.94 5.02
C ARG A 358 22.83 27.31 5.96
N PRO A 359 24.09 26.97 5.62
CA PRO A 359 25.23 27.34 6.44
C PRO A 359 25.55 28.84 6.38
N ALA A 360 26.36 29.31 7.33
CA ALA A 360 26.89 30.67 7.46
C ALA A 360 27.96 31.03 6.42
N SER A 361 27.87 30.45 5.21
CA SER A 361 28.71 30.75 4.05
C SER A 361 28.08 30.18 2.80
N ARG A 362 28.12 30.93 1.70
CA ARG A 362 27.66 30.45 0.39
C ARG A 362 28.66 29.56 -0.34
N THR A 363 29.94 29.59 0.04
CA THR A 363 31.04 28.99 -0.73
C THR A 363 31.92 28.03 0.05
N ASN A 364 32.02 28.15 1.38
CA ASN A 364 32.93 27.32 2.17
C ASN A 364 32.54 25.85 2.11
N ALA A 365 33.51 24.95 2.13
CA ALA A 365 33.21 23.53 2.14
C ALA A 365 32.45 23.10 3.40
N GLU A 366 32.62 23.78 4.54
CA GLU A 366 32.01 23.41 5.82
C GLU A 366 30.54 23.84 5.94
N PHE A 367 29.73 23.02 6.63
CA PHE A 367 28.41 23.38 7.13
C PHE A 367 28.52 23.91 8.57
N SER A 368 28.77 25.21 8.69
CA SER A 368 28.68 25.94 9.95
C SER A 368 27.29 26.57 10.07
N PRO A 369 26.45 26.22 11.07
CA PRO A 369 25.12 26.82 11.21
C PRO A 369 25.18 28.34 11.39
N VAL A 370 24.19 29.06 10.86
CA VAL A 370 23.99 30.47 11.22
C VAL A 370 23.53 30.53 12.68
N GLY A 371 24.20 31.36 13.49
CA GLY A 371 23.91 31.46 14.92
C GLY A 371 24.40 30.23 15.70
N SER A 372 23.55 29.69 16.59
CA SER A 372 23.89 28.55 17.43
C SER A 372 23.55 27.20 16.76
N ALA A 373 24.40 26.19 16.94
CA ALA A 373 24.18 24.82 16.45
C ALA A 373 23.10 24.07 17.27
N THR A 374 21.85 24.52 17.16
CA THR A 374 20.69 24.01 17.90
C THR A 374 19.49 23.88 16.95
N LEU A 375 18.59 22.92 17.20
CA LEU A 375 17.34 22.83 16.44
C LEU A 375 16.40 23.98 16.82
N LYS A 376 15.94 24.73 15.81
CA LYS A 376 14.99 25.85 15.96
C LYS A 376 13.77 25.63 15.07
N PRO A 377 12.60 26.24 15.37
CA PRO A 377 11.44 26.16 14.50
C PRO A 377 11.75 26.59 13.07
N LEU A 378 11.29 25.81 12.09
CA LEU A 378 11.54 26.05 10.67
C LEU A 378 10.89 27.35 10.20
N ARG A 379 11.66 28.19 9.52
CA ARG A 379 11.18 29.38 8.79
C ARG A 379 12.14 29.75 7.66
N ALA A 380 11.64 30.48 6.67
CA ALA A 380 12.46 31.05 5.62
C ALA A 380 13.12 32.34 6.09
N VAL A 381 14.36 32.56 5.65
CA VAL A 381 15.16 33.76 5.93
C VAL A 381 15.92 34.17 4.69
N VAL A 382 16.24 35.47 4.56
CA VAL A 382 17.15 35.96 3.52
C VAL A 382 18.53 36.15 4.12
N GLN A 383 19.54 35.52 3.54
CA GLN A 383 20.93 35.70 3.96
C GLN A 383 21.64 36.77 3.14
N SER A 384 22.62 37.42 3.75
CA SER A 384 23.56 38.35 3.12
C SER A 384 24.30 37.72 1.91
N GLY A 385 24.92 38.55 1.08
CA GLY A 385 25.63 38.08 -0.12
C GLY A 385 26.79 37.13 0.15
N THR A 386 27.33 37.13 1.37
CA THR A 386 28.35 36.21 1.91
C THR A 386 27.75 34.97 2.58
N GLY A 387 26.51 35.05 3.05
CA GLY A 387 25.77 33.97 3.68
C GLY A 387 25.88 33.91 5.22
N ASN A 388 26.71 34.73 5.85
CA ASN A 388 26.98 34.65 7.30
C ASN A 388 25.91 35.36 8.15
N ASP A 389 25.30 36.44 7.62
CA ASP A 389 24.31 37.24 8.34
C ASP A 389 22.90 37.12 7.73
N LEU A 390 21.87 37.30 8.57
CA LEU A 390 20.47 37.42 8.14
C LEU A 390 20.13 38.88 7.84
N LEU A 391 19.40 39.13 6.75
CA LEU A 391 18.94 40.47 6.39
C LEU A 391 17.61 40.82 7.05
N THR A 392 17.45 42.10 7.37
CA THR A 392 16.18 42.73 7.78
C THR A 392 15.28 43.01 6.58
N ASP A 393 13.98 43.23 6.80
CA ASP A 393 13.03 43.52 5.73
C ASP A 393 13.37 44.83 4.99
N GLU A 394 13.87 45.83 5.71
CA GLU A 394 14.36 47.08 5.12
C GLU A 394 15.55 46.82 4.18
N GLN A 395 16.51 46.00 4.61
CA GLN A 395 17.65 45.62 3.77
C GLN A 395 17.24 44.80 2.54
N ILE A 396 16.27 43.90 2.71
CA ILE A 396 15.75 43.05 1.61
C ILE A 396 15.01 43.92 0.58
N SER A 397 14.16 44.84 1.03
CA SER A 397 13.44 45.76 0.12
C SER A 397 14.36 46.66 -0.69
N ALA A 398 15.58 46.91 -0.19
CA ALA A 398 16.60 47.72 -0.85
C ALA A 398 17.54 46.93 -1.78
N LEU A 399 17.40 45.60 -1.88
CA LEU A 399 18.19 44.79 -2.79
C LEU A 399 17.88 45.15 -4.24
N THR A 400 18.91 45.26 -5.06
CA THR A 400 18.77 45.54 -6.50
C THR A 400 18.39 44.28 -7.27
N PRO A 401 17.62 44.38 -8.37
CA PRO A 401 17.39 43.25 -9.25
C PRO A 401 18.70 42.53 -9.67
N GLY A 402 18.71 41.20 -9.60
CA GLY A 402 19.87 40.34 -9.82
C GLY A 402 20.76 40.14 -8.59
N ALA A 403 20.37 40.64 -7.42
CA ALA A 403 21.09 40.35 -6.18
C ALA A 403 21.00 38.85 -5.87
N GLY A 404 22.15 38.19 -5.81
CA GLY A 404 22.24 36.74 -5.62
C GLY A 404 21.94 36.26 -4.20
N ASN A 405 21.21 37.00 -3.36
CA ASN A 405 20.87 36.59 -2.00
C ASN A 405 19.96 35.36 -2.00
N GLU A 406 20.13 34.46 -1.05
CA GLU A 406 19.33 33.23 -0.93
C GLU A 406 18.13 33.46 0.00
N GLY A 407 16.93 33.03 -0.42
CA GLY A 407 15.67 33.33 0.26
C GLY A 407 14.90 32.09 0.74
N GLU A 408 13.68 31.87 0.23
CA GLU A 408 12.70 30.83 0.63
C GLU A 408 13.26 29.52 1.24
N GLY A 409 14.27 28.91 0.62
CA GLY A 409 15.07 27.84 1.21
C GLY A 409 14.35 26.51 1.45
N GLY A 410 13.39 26.12 0.61
CA GLY A 410 12.77 24.79 0.71
C GLY A 410 11.76 24.66 1.86
N VAL A 411 11.43 25.76 2.54
CA VAL A 411 10.56 25.76 3.71
C VAL A 411 9.12 25.37 3.35
N ALA A 412 8.62 25.87 2.21
CA ALA A 412 7.33 25.48 1.67
C ALA A 412 7.23 23.96 1.45
N MET A 413 8.30 23.31 1.00
CA MET A 413 8.33 21.86 0.76
C MET A 413 8.17 21.09 2.07
N ALA A 414 8.94 21.43 3.11
CA ALA A 414 8.87 20.73 4.39
C ALA A 414 7.52 20.97 5.09
N ASN A 415 6.98 22.19 5.02
CA ASN A 415 5.66 22.50 5.57
C ASN A 415 4.53 21.76 4.84
N ALA A 416 4.58 21.73 3.51
CA ALA A 416 3.59 21.03 2.70
C ALA A 416 3.60 19.52 2.94
N LEU A 417 4.79 18.90 2.92
CA LEU A 417 4.93 17.48 3.20
C LEU A 417 4.46 17.15 4.61
N ARG A 418 4.75 18.02 5.60
CA ARG A 418 4.30 17.84 6.98
C ARG A 418 2.79 17.88 7.09
N ARG A 419 2.13 18.84 6.45
CA ARG A 419 0.66 18.94 6.43
C ARG A 419 0.03 17.68 5.83
N LEU A 420 0.52 17.23 4.67
CA LEU A 420 0.00 16.05 3.99
C LEU A 420 0.23 14.77 4.80
N TRP A 421 1.39 14.65 5.45
CA TRP A 421 1.68 13.54 6.37
C TRP A 421 0.71 13.53 7.56
N LEU A 422 0.50 14.68 8.21
CA LEU A 422 -0.44 14.82 9.34
C LEU A 422 -1.87 14.45 8.92
N GLN A 423 -2.36 15.01 7.81
CA GLN A 423 -3.70 14.75 7.29
C GLN A 423 -3.92 13.28 6.95
N ARG A 424 -2.96 12.63 6.29
CA ARG A 424 -3.07 11.19 5.95
C ARG A 424 -3.15 10.30 7.19
N ASN A 425 -2.46 10.69 8.25
CA ASN A 425 -2.45 9.97 9.52
C ASN A 425 -3.59 10.41 10.45
N CYS A 426 -4.51 11.28 9.99
CA CYS A 426 -5.63 11.81 10.77
C CYS A 426 -5.16 12.53 12.06
N LEU A 427 -4.07 13.30 11.97
CA LEU A 427 -3.48 14.04 13.07
C LEU A 427 -3.53 15.54 12.80
N GLU A 428 -3.83 16.34 13.82
CA GLU A 428 -3.65 17.80 13.79
C GLU A 428 -2.21 18.21 14.13
N ARG A 429 -1.51 17.38 14.91
CA ARG A 429 -0.15 17.61 15.38
C ARG A 429 0.49 16.30 15.84
N ASP A 430 1.80 16.13 15.61
CA ASP A 430 2.61 15.04 16.17
C ASP A 430 3.98 15.53 16.63
N THR A 431 4.14 15.86 17.91
CA THR A 431 5.44 16.30 18.45
C THR A 431 6.46 15.17 18.57
N SER A 432 6.03 13.90 18.46
CA SER A 432 6.90 12.73 18.54
C SER A 432 7.64 12.44 17.24
N ARG A 433 7.12 12.88 16.09
CA ARG A 433 7.75 12.80 14.76
C ARG A 433 7.83 14.16 14.14
N ARG A 434 9.03 14.71 14.00
CA ARG A 434 9.28 16.05 13.46
C ARG A 434 10.19 15.98 12.25
N PHE A 435 10.06 16.94 11.34
CA PHE A 435 10.95 17.05 10.18
C PHE A 435 12.03 18.08 10.46
N VAL A 436 13.26 17.79 10.04
CA VAL A 436 14.38 18.73 10.05
C VAL A 436 14.78 19.01 8.62
N LEU A 437 14.92 20.27 8.22
CA LEU A 437 15.34 20.66 6.88
C LEU A 437 16.75 21.26 6.89
N SER A 438 17.60 20.82 5.96
CA SER A 438 18.90 21.43 5.67
C SER A 438 19.09 21.60 4.15
N SER A 439 19.57 22.76 3.71
CA SER A 439 20.09 22.97 2.34
C SER A 439 21.60 23.14 2.39
N THR A 440 22.28 22.28 1.66
CA THR A 440 23.73 22.07 1.75
C THR A 440 24.43 22.37 0.42
N GLY A 441 23.74 23.06 -0.49
CA GLY A 441 24.23 23.34 -1.84
C GLY A 441 25.32 24.41 -1.91
N VAL A 442 26.04 24.45 -3.03
CA VAL A 442 27.07 25.45 -3.32
C VAL A 442 26.89 25.99 -4.73
N ASN A 443 26.83 27.31 -4.86
CA ASN A 443 26.45 27.96 -6.10
C ASN A 443 27.49 27.72 -7.21
N GLY A 444 27.00 27.51 -8.43
CA GLY A 444 27.82 27.35 -9.63
C GLY A 444 28.79 26.17 -9.58
N ARG A 445 28.27 24.96 -9.33
CA ARG A 445 29.08 23.74 -9.24
C ARG A 445 28.54 22.63 -10.11
N SER A 446 29.45 21.91 -10.74
CA SER A 446 29.15 20.65 -11.43
C SER A 446 28.93 19.51 -10.42
N ILE A 447 28.35 18.40 -10.87
CA ILE A 447 28.27 17.19 -10.05
C ILE A 447 29.67 16.67 -9.67
N GLU A 448 30.68 16.85 -10.52
CA GLU A 448 32.06 16.48 -10.25
C GLU A 448 32.65 17.26 -9.07
N GLN A 449 32.36 18.56 -8.97
CA GLN A 449 32.82 19.40 -7.87
C GLN A 449 32.05 19.16 -6.56
N LEU A 450 30.83 18.61 -6.65
CA LEU A 450 29.99 18.25 -5.51
C LEU A 450 30.17 16.79 -5.08
N SER A 451 30.96 16.01 -5.82
CA SER A 451 31.24 14.61 -5.50
C SER A 451 32.30 14.49 -4.41
N LYS A 452 32.20 13.42 -3.62
CA LYS A 452 33.18 13.04 -2.60
C LYS A 452 34.58 12.97 -3.20
N GLY A 453 35.56 13.58 -2.52
CA GLY A 453 36.96 13.62 -2.93
C GLY A 453 37.33 14.81 -3.82
N ALA A 454 36.38 15.68 -4.15
CA ALA A 454 36.65 16.90 -4.91
C ALA A 454 37.45 17.92 -4.07
N SER A 455 38.10 18.87 -4.76
CA SER A 455 38.79 19.99 -4.10
C SER A 455 38.23 21.32 -4.58
N PRO A 456 37.70 22.17 -3.69
CA PRO A 456 37.46 21.92 -2.27
C PRO A 456 36.42 20.80 -2.03
N GLU A 457 36.46 20.15 -0.87
CA GLU A 457 35.60 19.00 -0.52
C GLU A 457 34.18 19.45 -0.16
N LEU A 458 33.38 19.85 -1.14
CA LEU A 458 32.04 20.40 -0.92
C LEU A 458 31.03 19.35 -0.44
N TYR A 459 31.27 18.07 -0.72
CA TYR A 459 30.48 16.94 -0.23
C TYR A 459 30.45 16.86 1.30
N GLN A 460 31.39 17.50 2.01
CA GLN A 460 31.34 17.54 3.46
C GLN A 460 30.14 18.35 4.02
N ARG A 461 29.52 19.27 3.23
CA ARG A 461 28.36 20.05 3.69
C ARG A 461 27.18 19.16 4.13
N PRO A 462 26.61 18.30 3.27
CA PRO A 462 25.54 17.41 3.69
C PRO A 462 25.96 16.43 4.79
N LEU A 463 27.22 15.97 4.78
CA LEU A 463 27.76 15.07 5.80
C LEU A 463 27.75 15.73 7.20
N GLN A 464 28.25 16.97 7.30
CA GLN A 464 28.29 17.72 8.56
C GLN A 464 26.90 18.13 9.05
N ALA A 465 25.96 18.45 8.16
CA ALA A 465 24.58 18.70 8.54
C ALA A 465 23.93 17.45 9.16
N VAL A 466 24.13 16.27 8.55
CA VAL A 466 23.64 14.99 9.07
C VAL A 466 24.27 14.65 10.43
N GLN A 467 25.58 14.82 10.58
CA GLN A 467 26.28 14.60 11.86
C GLN A 467 25.71 15.48 12.98
N GLN A 468 25.55 16.78 12.72
CA GLN A 468 25.07 17.73 13.72
C GLN A 468 23.61 17.44 14.13
N VAL A 469 22.72 17.17 13.17
CA VAL A 469 21.31 16.85 13.49
C VAL A 469 21.19 15.50 14.20
N LYS A 470 21.97 14.47 13.81
CA LYS A 470 22.03 13.19 14.52
C LYS A 470 22.49 13.36 15.96
N ALA A 471 23.55 14.14 16.20
CA ALA A 471 24.03 14.42 17.55
C ALA A 471 22.97 15.12 18.41
N LEU A 472 22.20 16.05 17.84
CA LEU A 472 21.08 16.70 18.52
C LEU A 472 19.92 15.73 18.78
N ALA A 473 19.65 14.78 17.87
CA ALA A 473 18.67 13.72 18.09
C ALA A 473 19.05 12.83 19.29
N ASP A 474 20.34 12.47 19.40
CA ASP A 474 20.87 11.68 20.52
C ASP A 474 20.76 12.42 21.84
N GLN A 475 21.08 13.72 21.86
CA GLN A 475 20.89 14.57 23.04
C GLN A 475 19.42 14.67 23.48
N LEU A 476 18.50 14.66 22.52
CA LEU A 476 17.05 14.66 22.77
C LEU A 476 16.49 13.27 23.13
N GLY A 477 17.28 12.19 22.98
CA GLY A 477 16.83 10.83 23.22
C GLY A 477 15.76 10.34 22.23
N VAL A 478 15.77 10.83 20.98
CA VAL A 478 14.80 10.47 19.93
C VAL A 478 15.47 9.73 18.77
N THR A 479 14.71 8.87 18.08
CA THR A 479 15.22 8.19 16.88
C THR A 479 15.43 9.16 15.73
N TYR A 480 16.38 8.86 14.84
CA TYR A 480 16.75 9.71 13.72
C TYR A 480 16.86 8.90 12.42
N SER A 481 16.47 9.50 11.30
CA SER A 481 16.81 9.02 9.96
C SER A 481 17.04 10.19 9.00
N VAL A 482 17.90 9.95 8.00
CA VAL A 482 17.87 10.68 6.73
C VAL A 482 16.67 10.15 5.96
N ALA A 483 15.61 10.92 5.87
CA ALA A 483 14.35 10.46 5.31
C ALA A 483 14.29 10.62 3.79
N ALA A 484 14.81 11.73 3.26
CA ALA A 484 14.81 11.99 1.82
C ALA A 484 15.94 12.94 1.43
N ILE A 485 16.46 12.73 0.23
CA ILE A 485 17.42 13.63 -0.43
C ILE A 485 16.70 14.30 -1.59
N LEU A 486 16.86 15.61 -1.74
CA LEU A 486 16.46 16.38 -2.91
C LEU A 486 17.72 16.86 -3.62
N TRP A 487 17.96 16.34 -4.83
CA TRP A 487 19.06 16.72 -5.70
C TRP A 487 18.61 17.78 -6.71
N ILE A 488 19.25 18.95 -6.66
CA ILE A 488 18.95 20.07 -7.57
C ILE A 488 20.26 20.59 -8.16
N GLN A 489 20.66 19.99 -9.27
CA GLN A 489 21.87 20.37 -9.99
C GLN A 489 21.81 19.86 -11.43
N GLY A 490 22.46 20.57 -12.34
CA GLY A 490 22.74 20.11 -13.71
C GLY A 490 23.09 21.26 -14.65
N GLU A 491 22.65 22.47 -14.31
CA GLU A 491 22.83 23.68 -15.11
C GLU A 491 24.30 24.01 -15.34
N TRP A 492 25.17 23.76 -14.34
CA TRP A 492 26.60 23.99 -14.49
C TRP A 492 27.26 22.97 -15.42
N ASN A 493 26.81 21.71 -15.39
CA ASN A 493 27.30 20.68 -16.31
C ASN A 493 26.97 21.05 -17.77
N TYR A 494 25.81 21.65 -18.05
CA TYR A 494 25.50 22.18 -19.38
C TYR A 494 26.43 23.31 -19.86
N GLN A 495 27.16 23.98 -18.96
CA GLN A 495 28.16 24.98 -19.34
C GLN A 495 29.46 24.37 -19.89
N LYS A 496 29.63 23.03 -19.80
CA LYS A 496 30.86 22.32 -20.23
C LYS A 496 32.12 22.85 -19.54
N ARG A 497 31.97 23.31 -18.29
CA ARG A 497 33.02 23.91 -17.47
C ARG A 497 33.15 23.16 -16.15
N ASP A 498 34.36 22.69 -15.85
CA ASP A 498 34.70 22.00 -14.60
C ASP A 498 33.79 20.78 -14.32
N GLY A 499 33.23 20.19 -15.39
CA GLY A 499 32.30 19.06 -15.34
C GLY A 499 31.88 18.65 -16.75
N SER A 500 31.47 17.38 -16.89
CA SER A 500 31.06 16.81 -18.17
C SER A 500 29.59 17.11 -18.47
N ASN A 501 29.28 17.39 -19.74
CA ASN A 501 27.91 17.44 -20.22
C ASN A 501 27.49 16.16 -20.97
N ASP A 502 28.30 15.10 -20.92
CA ASP A 502 27.97 13.79 -21.47
C ASP A 502 26.91 13.07 -20.61
N LYS A 503 25.88 12.52 -21.27
CA LYS A 503 24.70 11.93 -20.61
C LYS A 503 25.10 10.74 -19.70
N GLU A 504 25.86 9.79 -20.24
CA GLU A 504 26.26 8.58 -19.50
C GLU A 504 27.22 8.90 -18.36
N THR A 505 28.13 9.84 -18.57
CA THR A 505 29.05 10.29 -17.52
C THR A 505 28.31 10.99 -16.38
N TYR A 506 27.36 11.86 -16.69
CA TYR A 506 26.53 12.51 -15.67
C TYR A 506 25.70 11.48 -14.89
N LYS A 507 25.02 10.56 -15.59
CA LYS A 507 24.21 9.48 -14.98
C LYS A 507 25.05 8.60 -14.03
N ARG A 508 26.25 8.21 -14.45
CA ARG A 508 27.20 7.46 -13.61
C ARG A 508 27.65 8.26 -12.37
N ASN A 509 27.95 9.55 -12.53
CA ASN A 509 28.32 10.41 -11.40
C ASN A 509 27.16 10.57 -10.41
N LEU A 510 25.92 10.66 -10.89
CA LEU A 510 24.72 10.73 -10.07
C LEU A 510 24.51 9.46 -9.24
N GLY A 511 24.64 8.28 -9.89
CA GLY A 511 24.60 7.00 -9.18
C GLY A 511 25.70 6.86 -8.14
N LYS A 512 26.93 7.28 -8.46
CA LYS A 512 28.04 7.28 -7.50
C LYS A 512 27.76 8.20 -6.32
N LEU A 513 27.35 9.45 -6.58
CA LEU A 513 27.06 10.42 -5.53
C LEU A 513 25.96 9.91 -4.59
N TYR A 514 24.87 9.37 -5.14
CA TYR A 514 23.78 8.84 -4.34
C TYR A 514 24.24 7.67 -3.45
N ASN A 515 25.01 6.74 -4.01
CA ASN A 515 25.58 5.61 -3.24
C ASN A 515 26.56 6.07 -2.15
N ASP A 516 27.40 7.08 -2.42
CA ASP A 516 28.28 7.68 -1.41
C ASP A 516 27.44 8.28 -0.26
N MET A 517 26.36 9.02 -0.56
CA MET A 517 25.46 9.60 0.44
C MET A 517 24.75 8.53 1.28
N ILE A 518 24.30 7.43 0.66
CA ILE A 518 23.73 6.30 1.39
C ILE A 518 24.76 5.71 2.35
N ALA A 519 25.96 5.41 1.84
CA ALA A 519 27.00 4.75 2.62
C ALA A 519 27.48 5.62 3.80
N ASP A 520 27.78 6.89 3.56
CA ASP A 520 28.36 7.76 4.59
C ASP A 520 27.30 8.30 5.55
N MET A 521 26.13 8.72 5.04
CA MET A 521 25.15 9.50 5.83
C MET A 521 24.05 8.61 6.41
N ALA A 522 23.38 7.83 5.56
CA ALA A 522 22.28 6.98 6.01
C ALA A 522 22.82 5.80 6.82
N VAL A 523 23.73 5.01 6.26
CA VAL A 523 24.30 3.85 6.96
C VAL A 523 25.34 4.30 8.00
N GLY A 524 26.34 5.09 7.58
CA GLY A 524 27.49 5.43 8.42
C GLY A 524 27.19 6.31 9.63
N ILE A 525 26.31 7.31 9.49
CA ILE A 525 26.00 8.27 10.57
C ILE A 525 24.63 7.99 11.21
N ALA A 526 23.58 7.82 10.40
CA ALA A 526 22.23 7.60 10.92
C ALA A 526 22.04 6.19 11.49
N GLY A 527 22.79 5.20 10.98
CA GLY A 527 22.62 3.79 11.33
C GLY A 527 21.33 3.18 10.76
N GLN A 528 20.69 3.83 9.78
CA GLN A 528 19.46 3.33 9.17
C GLN A 528 19.77 2.24 8.13
N LYS A 529 18.89 1.26 8.00
CA LYS A 529 19.03 0.14 7.04
C LYS A 529 18.45 0.50 5.66
N SER A 530 17.32 1.17 5.65
CA SER A 530 16.64 1.60 4.43
C SER A 530 17.31 2.87 3.88
N PRO A 531 17.67 2.94 2.59
CA PRO A 531 18.20 4.17 2.00
C PRO A 531 17.13 5.27 1.97
N PRO A 532 17.50 6.55 2.11
CA PRO A 532 16.59 7.65 1.79
C PRO A 532 16.19 7.62 0.32
N ALA A 533 14.94 7.90 -0.02
CA ALA A 533 14.58 8.12 -1.42
C ALA A 533 15.27 9.37 -1.98
N LEU A 534 15.75 9.29 -3.23
CA LEU A 534 16.30 10.41 -3.98
C LEU A 534 15.19 11.06 -4.81
N PHE A 535 14.90 12.32 -4.56
CA PHE A 535 14.05 13.14 -5.40
C PHE A 535 14.92 14.10 -6.20
N MET A 536 14.55 14.34 -7.46
CA MET A 536 15.22 15.34 -8.28
C MET A 536 14.26 15.99 -9.25
N TYR A 537 14.71 17.07 -9.86
CA TYR A 537 14.01 17.77 -10.92
C TYR A 537 14.71 17.54 -12.26
N GLN A 538 14.06 17.93 -13.35
CA GLN A 538 14.72 17.99 -14.65
C GLN A 538 15.32 19.39 -14.88
N THR A 539 16.64 19.41 -15.06
CA THR A 539 17.40 20.59 -15.49
C THR A 539 16.89 21.04 -16.86
N GLY A 540 16.50 22.31 -16.96
CA GLY A 540 15.73 22.80 -18.11
C GLY A 540 15.87 24.27 -18.40
N ALA A 541 14.86 24.82 -19.08
CA ALA A 541 14.77 26.24 -19.46
C ALA A 541 16.03 26.71 -20.20
N GLY A 542 16.49 27.94 -19.90
CA GLY A 542 17.63 28.56 -20.58
C GLY A 542 18.95 27.80 -20.51
N TYR A 543 19.06 26.78 -19.64
CA TYR A 543 20.25 25.94 -19.49
C TYR A 543 20.29 24.74 -20.41
N THR A 544 19.16 24.36 -21.03
CA THR A 544 19.16 23.24 -21.97
C THR A 544 20.04 23.50 -23.19
N ARG A 545 20.53 22.44 -23.83
CA ARG A 545 21.53 22.50 -24.90
C ARG A 545 21.21 21.54 -26.03
N ASP A 546 20.92 22.09 -27.21
CA ASP A 546 20.57 21.30 -28.41
C ASP A 546 21.79 20.59 -28.99
N ASP A 547 22.97 21.21 -28.92
CA ASP A 547 24.25 20.62 -29.34
C ASP A 547 24.70 19.45 -28.46
N ALA A 548 24.01 19.24 -27.34
CA ALA A 548 24.17 18.12 -26.42
C ALA A 548 22.94 17.21 -26.37
N TYR A 549 21.96 17.38 -27.25
CA TYR A 549 20.72 16.60 -27.26
C TYR A 549 20.02 16.55 -25.88
N LEU A 550 20.03 17.69 -25.17
CA LEU A 550 19.42 17.83 -23.84
C LEU A 550 20.03 16.86 -22.81
N SER A 551 21.31 16.49 -22.97
CA SER A 551 21.99 15.42 -22.24
C SER A 551 21.76 15.36 -20.73
N ILE A 552 21.86 16.47 -19.98
CA ILE A 552 21.75 16.42 -18.52
C ILE A 552 20.32 16.16 -18.06
N GLY A 553 19.32 16.87 -18.59
CA GLY A 553 17.91 16.62 -18.32
C GLY A 553 17.46 15.22 -18.74
N MET A 554 17.99 14.71 -19.86
CA MET A 554 17.79 13.32 -20.29
C MET A 554 18.45 12.32 -19.32
N ALA A 555 19.68 12.58 -18.87
CA ALA A 555 20.38 11.73 -17.90
C ALA A 555 19.60 11.62 -16.58
N GLN A 556 19.06 12.74 -16.08
CA GLN A 556 18.28 12.74 -14.85
C GLN A 556 16.96 11.97 -15.00
N TRP A 557 16.29 12.10 -16.15
CA TRP A 557 15.06 11.38 -16.43
C TRP A 557 15.31 9.87 -16.55
N GLU A 558 16.29 9.47 -17.36
CA GLU A 558 16.70 8.06 -17.52
C GLU A 558 17.19 7.45 -16.20
N PHE A 559 17.95 8.22 -15.39
CA PHE A 559 18.40 7.74 -14.08
C PHE A 559 17.22 7.33 -13.19
N CYS A 560 16.14 8.10 -13.17
CA CYS A 560 14.95 7.77 -12.36
C CYS A 560 14.17 6.58 -12.92
N GLN A 561 14.19 6.36 -14.23
CA GLN A 561 13.59 5.16 -14.84
C GLN A 561 14.39 3.90 -14.52
N GLU A 562 15.71 4.02 -14.41
CA GLU A 562 16.64 2.89 -14.18
C GLU A 562 16.90 2.59 -12.68
N ASN A 563 16.46 3.47 -11.76
CA ASN A 563 16.76 3.34 -10.33
C ASN A 563 15.48 3.43 -9.48
N GLU A 564 15.06 2.32 -8.89
CA GLU A 564 13.79 2.18 -8.13
C GLU A 564 13.64 3.15 -6.94
N ASN A 565 14.76 3.62 -6.38
CA ASN A 565 14.78 4.54 -5.23
C ASN A 565 14.93 6.02 -5.63
N ALA A 566 14.87 6.34 -6.92
CA ALA A 566 15.06 7.69 -7.45
C ALA A 566 13.82 8.16 -8.23
N TYR A 567 13.36 9.38 -7.95
CA TYR A 567 12.11 9.91 -8.45
C TYR A 567 12.29 11.30 -9.04
N MET A 568 11.88 11.47 -10.30
CA MET A 568 11.84 12.78 -10.94
C MET A 568 10.50 13.46 -10.66
N VAL A 569 10.56 14.60 -9.96
CA VAL A 569 9.38 15.41 -9.63
C VAL A 569 8.76 16.05 -10.87
N GLY A 570 9.59 16.44 -11.83
CA GLY A 570 9.20 17.12 -13.07
C GLY A 570 10.22 18.20 -13.47
N PRO A 571 9.99 18.91 -14.58
CA PRO A 571 10.88 19.96 -15.06
C PRO A 571 10.65 21.31 -14.34
N VAL A 572 11.66 22.18 -14.37
CA VAL A 572 11.59 23.52 -13.76
C VAL A 572 11.08 24.62 -14.70
N TYR A 573 11.00 24.37 -16.02
CA TYR A 573 10.84 25.45 -17.01
C TYR A 573 9.54 26.25 -16.92
N HIS A 574 8.49 25.70 -16.30
CA HIS A 574 7.17 26.31 -16.35
C HIS A 574 6.92 27.31 -15.22
N TYR A 575 7.78 27.36 -14.20
CA TYR A 575 7.61 28.25 -13.06
C TYR A 575 8.06 29.68 -13.37
N PRO A 576 7.42 30.71 -12.78
CA PRO A 576 7.89 32.08 -12.92
C PRO A 576 9.32 32.27 -12.40
N ASP A 577 10.14 32.95 -13.20
CA ASP A 577 11.57 33.13 -12.92
C ASP A 577 12.07 34.59 -13.11
N LYS A 578 13.32 34.82 -12.69
CA LYS A 578 14.06 36.08 -12.79
C LYS A 578 15.12 36.05 -13.92
N GLY A 579 15.01 35.12 -14.87
CA GLY A 579 15.96 34.95 -15.97
C GLY A 579 17.13 34.00 -15.66
N GLY A 580 16.84 32.89 -14.98
CA GLY A 580 17.83 31.86 -14.62
C GLY A 580 17.57 31.21 -13.27
N HIS A 581 17.21 32.01 -12.27
CA HIS A 581 16.74 31.56 -10.95
C HIS A 581 15.27 31.90 -10.76
N LEU A 582 14.55 31.11 -9.96
CA LEU A 582 13.13 31.34 -9.71
C LEU A 582 12.92 32.56 -8.80
N GLY A 583 11.75 33.17 -8.90
CA GLY A 583 11.28 34.11 -7.88
C GLY A 583 10.84 33.39 -6.60
N PRO A 584 10.54 34.11 -5.49
CA PRO A 584 10.05 33.47 -4.26
C PRO A 584 8.79 32.63 -4.48
N ASN A 585 7.82 33.09 -5.27
CA ASN A 585 6.65 32.27 -5.62
C ASN A 585 7.00 31.09 -6.53
N GLY A 586 7.92 31.26 -7.48
CA GLY A 586 8.38 30.16 -8.33
C GLY A 586 9.02 29.05 -7.50
N TYR A 587 9.84 29.41 -6.51
CA TYR A 587 10.42 28.46 -5.57
C TYR A 587 9.38 27.78 -4.69
N ARG A 588 8.46 28.53 -4.08
CA ARG A 588 7.38 27.93 -3.26
C ARG A 588 6.49 26.99 -4.06
N TRP A 589 6.20 27.34 -5.31
CA TRP A 589 5.44 26.50 -6.22
C TRP A 589 6.19 25.20 -6.53
N PHE A 590 7.47 25.28 -6.92
CA PHE A 590 8.30 24.10 -7.13
C PHE A 590 8.42 23.25 -5.86
N ASP A 591 8.63 23.86 -4.70
CA ASP A 591 8.70 23.21 -3.40
C ASP A 591 7.42 22.44 -3.06
N MET A 592 6.24 23.01 -3.36
CA MET A 592 4.94 22.35 -3.19
C MET A 592 4.81 21.14 -4.12
N LYS A 593 5.32 21.21 -5.35
CA LYS A 593 5.35 20.06 -6.26
C LYS A 593 6.26 18.95 -5.74
N VAL A 594 7.43 19.30 -5.22
CA VAL A 594 8.34 18.34 -4.57
C VAL A 594 7.65 17.69 -3.36
N ALA A 595 6.93 18.47 -2.55
CA ALA A 595 6.20 17.94 -1.40
C ALA A 595 5.07 16.98 -1.79
N GLN A 596 4.31 17.30 -2.84
CA GLN A 596 3.27 16.42 -3.39
C GLN A 596 3.87 15.05 -3.77
N VAL A 597 4.95 15.04 -4.56
CA VAL A 597 5.59 13.79 -5.01
C VAL A 597 6.20 13.03 -3.82
N LYS A 598 6.84 13.73 -2.87
CA LYS A 598 7.33 13.11 -1.63
C LYS A 598 6.22 12.49 -0.80
N HIS A 599 5.04 13.12 -0.75
CA HIS A 599 3.89 12.57 -0.04
C HIS A 599 3.39 11.29 -0.72
N LEU A 600 3.20 11.30 -2.05
CA LEU A 600 2.79 10.11 -2.79
C LEU A 600 3.78 8.95 -2.57
N VAL A 601 5.07 9.22 -2.69
CA VAL A 601 6.11 8.18 -2.53
C VAL A 601 6.25 7.74 -1.09
N LEU A 602 6.56 8.66 -0.16
CA LEU A 602 7.00 8.32 1.20
C LEU A 602 5.85 8.04 2.16
N ASN A 603 4.70 8.68 1.96
CA ASN A 603 3.57 8.61 2.87
C ASN A 603 2.45 7.69 2.35
N GLU A 604 2.09 7.78 1.05
CA GLU A 604 1.11 6.86 0.46
C GLU A 604 1.74 5.54 -0.02
N GLY A 605 3.06 5.50 -0.22
CA GLY A 605 3.73 4.31 -0.73
C GLY A 605 3.56 4.10 -2.24
N GLN A 606 3.05 5.08 -2.97
CA GLN A 606 2.80 4.99 -4.40
C GLN A 606 4.09 5.13 -5.20
N GLY A 607 4.13 4.49 -6.37
CA GLY A 607 5.18 4.72 -7.34
C GLY A 607 4.98 6.07 -8.04
N TRP A 608 6.03 6.56 -8.70
CA TRP A 608 5.99 7.86 -9.37
C TRP A 608 6.91 7.91 -10.59
N GLU A 609 6.37 8.40 -11.70
CA GLU A 609 7.11 8.88 -12.87
C GLU A 609 6.51 10.23 -13.31
N PRO A 610 7.33 11.18 -13.78
CA PRO A 610 6.83 12.46 -14.27
C PRO A 610 6.10 12.29 -15.62
N LEU A 611 5.23 13.25 -15.97
CA LEU A 611 4.61 13.31 -17.30
C LEU A 611 5.69 13.24 -18.41
N GLY A 612 5.59 12.26 -19.31
CA GLY A 612 6.58 12.05 -20.36
C GLY A 612 6.17 11.00 -21.39
N PRO A 613 6.85 10.94 -22.55
CA PRO A 613 6.52 9.99 -23.60
C PRO A 613 6.94 8.56 -23.24
N ILE A 614 6.05 7.60 -23.50
CA ILE A 614 6.30 6.16 -23.45
C ILE A 614 6.76 5.65 -24.82
N LYS A 615 6.09 6.12 -25.87
CA LYS A 615 6.29 5.67 -27.25
C LYS A 615 6.09 6.81 -28.25
N ILE A 616 6.80 6.75 -29.37
CA ILE A 616 6.62 7.64 -30.52
C ILE A 616 6.50 6.77 -31.78
N ALA A 617 5.40 6.92 -32.51
CA ALA A 617 5.18 6.27 -33.80
C ALA A 617 4.90 7.31 -34.89
N SER A 618 5.02 6.93 -36.15
CA SER A 618 4.67 7.81 -37.28
C SER A 618 3.98 7.06 -38.40
N SER A 619 2.97 7.70 -39.01
CA SER A 619 2.32 7.27 -40.24
C SER A 619 2.36 8.40 -41.26
N GLY A 620 3.12 8.24 -42.35
CA GLY A 620 3.33 9.30 -43.32
C GLY A 620 3.85 10.59 -42.67
N ARG A 621 2.99 11.61 -42.60
CA ARG A 621 3.30 12.94 -42.03
C ARG A 621 2.74 13.18 -40.64
N GLU A 622 2.15 12.16 -40.04
CA GLU A 622 1.60 12.22 -38.69
C GLU A 622 2.54 11.49 -37.73
N ILE A 623 2.96 12.17 -36.67
CA ILE A 623 3.74 11.61 -35.57
C ILE A 623 2.80 11.53 -34.37
N TYR A 624 2.70 10.37 -33.75
CA TYR A 624 1.90 10.12 -32.56
C TYR A 624 2.84 9.93 -31.37
N VAL A 625 2.61 10.69 -30.30
CA VAL A 625 3.35 10.64 -29.04
C VAL A 625 2.41 10.12 -27.97
N PHE A 626 2.71 8.93 -27.46
CA PHE A 626 1.97 8.25 -26.42
C PHE A 626 2.60 8.60 -25.07
N TYR A 627 1.82 9.15 -24.15
CA TYR A 627 2.31 9.67 -22.87
C TYR A 627 1.93 8.80 -21.69
N HIS A 628 2.85 8.69 -20.72
CA HIS A 628 2.50 8.42 -19.33
C HIS A 628 1.94 9.71 -18.75
N VAL A 629 0.68 9.70 -18.31
CA VAL A 629 -0.03 10.88 -17.79
C VAL A 629 -0.43 10.62 -16.34
N PRO A 630 0.29 11.17 -15.34
CA PRO A 630 0.01 10.90 -13.93
C PRO A 630 -1.44 11.19 -13.52
N SER A 631 -2.02 12.29 -14.03
CA SER A 631 -3.43 12.68 -13.84
C SER A 631 -4.08 13.02 -15.19
N PRO A 632 -4.61 12.03 -15.93
CA PRO A 632 -5.22 12.28 -17.23
C PRO A 632 -6.50 13.13 -17.10
N PRO A 633 -6.90 13.87 -18.16
CA PRO A 633 -6.29 13.90 -19.49
C PRO A 633 -5.11 14.87 -19.63
N LEU A 634 -4.39 14.78 -20.74
CA LEU A 634 -3.47 15.81 -21.22
C LEU A 634 -4.21 17.13 -21.47
N THR A 635 -3.49 18.23 -21.26
CA THR A 635 -3.95 19.58 -21.58
C THR A 635 -2.79 20.44 -22.05
N PHE A 636 -3.08 21.41 -22.92
CA PHE A 636 -2.12 22.47 -23.24
C PHE A 636 -2.30 23.66 -22.29
N ARG A 637 -1.22 24.11 -21.66
CA ARG A 637 -1.22 25.25 -20.73
C ARG A 637 -0.02 26.16 -20.95
N PRO A 638 -0.14 27.47 -20.68
CA PRO A 638 1.00 28.37 -20.78
C PRO A 638 2.07 28.00 -19.75
N SER A 639 3.32 28.14 -20.17
CA SER A 639 4.49 28.14 -19.28
C SER A 639 4.96 29.58 -19.07
N TYR A 640 5.59 29.87 -17.94
CA TYR A 640 6.09 31.21 -17.68
C TYR A 640 7.52 31.37 -18.20
N VAL A 641 7.68 32.20 -19.24
CA VAL A 641 9.01 32.66 -19.67
C VAL A 641 9.30 33.91 -18.85
N LYS A 642 10.14 33.77 -17.83
CA LYS A 642 10.21 34.74 -16.72
C LYS A 642 8.86 34.88 -16.06
N ASN A 643 8.23 36.03 -16.17
CA ASN A 643 6.93 36.34 -15.55
C ASN A 643 5.80 36.32 -16.57
N VAL A 644 6.08 35.99 -17.84
CA VAL A 644 5.12 36.11 -18.95
C VAL A 644 4.59 34.73 -19.31
N ALA A 645 3.28 34.54 -19.14
CA ALA A 645 2.58 33.35 -19.60
C ALA A 645 2.69 33.23 -21.13
N THR A 646 3.29 32.13 -21.60
CA THR A 646 3.66 31.93 -23.01
C THR A 646 3.10 30.61 -23.53
N MET A 647 2.43 30.70 -24.69
CA MET A 647 1.95 29.56 -25.48
C MET A 647 2.66 29.52 -26.83
N TYR A 648 3.40 28.46 -27.10
CA TYR A 648 4.06 28.21 -28.38
C TYR A 648 3.06 27.62 -29.40
N VAL A 649 3.25 27.95 -30.68
CA VAL A 649 2.36 27.51 -31.76
C VAL A 649 2.36 25.98 -31.88
N ASP A 650 3.55 25.40 -31.88
CA ASP A 650 3.88 23.96 -31.86
C ASP A 650 3.95 23.37 -30.43
N LYS A 651 3.52 24.12 -29.41
CA LYS A 651 3.41 23.68 -28.01
C LYS A 651 4.75 23.25 -27.38
N GLY A 652 5.88 23.64 -27.97
CA GLY A 652 7.22 23.27 -27.49
C GLY A 652 7.85 22.11 -28.25
N PHE A 653 7.20 21.59 -29.31
CA PHE A 653 7.74 20.53 -30.14
C PHE A 653 8.58 21.07 -31.29
N ARG A 654 9.67 20.36 -31.62
CA ARG A 654 10.44 20.56 -32.86
C ARG A 654 10.75 19.20 -33.48
N VAL A 655 10.67 19.10 -34.80
CA VAL A 655 11.04 17.88 -35.54
C VAL A 655 12.27 18.16 -36.40
N THR A 656 13.24 17.25 -36.39
CA THR A 656 14.40 17.29 -37.28
C THR A 656 14.62 15.95 -37.93
N ASP A 657 15.17 15.95 -39.13
CA ASP A 657 15.60 14.75 -39.84
C ASP A 657 16.94 15.03 -40.55
N ASN A 658 17.41 14.10 -41.41
CA ASN A 658 18.71 14.27 -42.09
C ASN A 658 18.76 15.50 -43.03
N ALA A 659 17.62 16.02 -43.47
CA ALA A 659 17.53 17.22 -44.30
C ALA A 659 17.38 18.52 -43.46
N GLY A 660 17.40 18.41 -42.13
CA GLY A 660 17.30 19.53 -41.19
C GLY A 660 15.94 19.61 -40.51
N THR A 661 15.53 20.81 -40.10
CA THR A 661 14.24 21.03 -39.43
C THR A 661 13.06 20.69 -40.35
N VAL A 662 12.09 19.94 -39.83
CA VAL A 662 10.82 19.64 -40.49
C VAL A 662 9.76 20.58 -39.90
N ALA A 663 9.08 21.36 -40.74
CA ALA A 663 8.04 22.28 -40.27
C ALA A 663 6.86 21.50 -39.67
N ILE A 664 6.43 21.88 -38.47
CA ILE A 664 5.19 21.39 -37.85
C ILE A 664 4.03 22.28 -38.33
N THR A 665 2.96 21.64 -38.78
CA THR A 665 1.75 22.31 -39.29
C THR A 665 0.58 22.25 -38.30
N ALA A 666 0.54 21.22 -37.44
CA ALA A 666 -0.47 21.09 -36.39
C ALA A 666 0.07 20.26 -35.21
N VAL A 667 -0.44 20.55 -34.01
CA VAL A 667 -0.22 19.78 -32.78
C VAL A 667 -1.56 19.68 -32.06
N GLU A 668 -2.04 18.45 -31.87
CA GLU A 668 -3.39 18.17 -31.39
C GLU A 668 -3.35 17.08 -30.30
N ILE A 669 -4.14 17.23 -29.24
CA ILE A 669 -4.43 16.13 -28.33
C ILE A 669 -5.54 15.31 -28.98
N VAL A 670 -5.25 14.06 -29.35
CA VAL A 670 -6.19 13.19 -30.09
C VAL A 670 -6.80 12.09 -29.22
N ALA A 671 -6.29 11.93 -28.00
CA ALA A 671 -6.88 11.15 -26.92
C ALA A 671 -6.35 11.67 -25.57
N ASP A 672 -6.88 11.21 -24.43
CA ASP A 672 -6.49 11.69 -23.10
C ASP A 672 -4.98 11.56 -22.82
N THR A 673 -4.27 10.68 -23.52
CA THR A 673 -2.85 10.39 -23.34
C THR A 673 -2.03 10.47 -24.64
N ILE A 674 -2.62 10.93 -25.74
CA ILE A 674 -1.96 10.88 -27.07
C ILE A 674 -1.97 12.26 -27.72
N ILE A 675 -0.78 12.71 -28.13
CA ILE A 675 -0.58 13.90 -28.96
C ILE A 675 -0.26 13.48 -30.39
N LYS A 676 -0.93 14.09 -31.37
CA LYS A 676 -0.61 14.00 -32.79
C LYS A 676 0.08 15.28 -33.26
N ILE A 677 1.18 15.11 -33.99
CA ILE A 677 1.95 16.19 -34.62
C ILE A 677 1.94 15.96 -36.13
N THR A 678 1.44 16.92 -36.90
CA THR A 678 1.42 16.85 -38.37
C THR A 678 2.55 17.69 -38.95
N VAL A 679 3.40 17.10 -39.80
CA VAL A 679 4.54 17.78 -40.42
C VAL A 679 4.29 18.14 -41.89
N GLY A 680 4.96 19.20 -42.36
CA GLY A 680 4.75 19.76 -43.69
C GLY A 680 5.34 18.95 -44.85
N ARG A 681 6.20 17.98 -44.55
CA ARG A 681 6.81 17.05 -45.53
C ARG A 681 7.06 15.70 -44.89
N ASP A 682 7.30 14.70 -45.72
CA ASP A 682 7.67 13.36 -45.27
C ASP A 682 9.00 13.40 -44.51
N ILE A 683 9.07 12.58 -43.46
CA ILE A 683 10.23 12.46 -42.56
C ILE A 683 11.23 11.48 -43.18
N SER A 684 12.52 11.81 -43.17
CA SER A 684 13.57 11.01 -43.83
C SER A 684 14.78 10.72 -42.94
N GLY A 685 15.25 9.47 -42.95
CA GLY A 685 16.46 9.07 -42.22
C GLY A 685 16.28 9.12 -40.70
N ASN A 686 17.33 9.52 -39.97
CA ASN A 686 17.39 9.46 -38.51
C ASN A 686 16.66 10.64 -37.86
N ALA A 687 15.34 10.64 -37.98
CA ALA A 687 14.50 11.70 -37.45
C ALA A 687 14.44 11.71 -35.92
N LYS A 688 14.24 12.91 -35.37
CA LYS A 688 14.15 13.16 -33.94
C LYS A 688 12.99 14.08 -33.63
N LEU A 689 12.25 13.73 -32.57
CA LEU A 689 11.30 14.61 -31.93
C LEU A 689 11.97 15.27 -30.72
N TRP A 690 11.89 16.58 -30.69
CA TRP A 690 12.36 17.42 -29.59
C TRP A 690 11.15 17.99 -28.87
N TYR A 691 11.22 18.06 -27.55
CA TYR A 691 10.27 18.81 -26.74
C TYR A 691 11.03 19.67 -25.73
N GLY A 692 10.78 20.98 -25.75
CA GLY A 692 11.52 21.96 -24.97
C GLY A 692 12.99 22.08 -25.36
N ASP A 693 13.27 22.25 -26.64
CA ASP A 693 14.61 22.57 -27.13
C ASP A 693 15.04 24.02 -26.81
N LYS A 694 16.34 24.28 -26.86
CA LYS A 694 16.91 25.60 -26.64
C LYS A 694 16.59 26.55 -27.79
N THR A 695 16.82 26.11 -29.03
CA THR A 695 16.84 27.00 -30.21
C THR A 695 15.50 27.68 -30.46
N THR A 696 14.40 26.95 -30.30
CA THR A 696 13.06 27.42 -30.69
C THR A 696 12.24 27.84 -29.48
N HIS A 697 12.43 27.15 -28.35
CA HIS A 697 11.55 27.27 -27.19
C HIS A 697 12.27 27.72 -25.92
N GLU A 698 13.57 28.04 -25.98
CA GLU A 698 14.37 28.42 -24.82
C GLU A 698 14.28 27.42 -23.65
N GLY A 699 14.05 26.14 -23.98
CA GLY A 699 13.90 25.06 -23.02
C GLY A 699 12.53 24.95 -22.35
N ASN A 700 11.46 25.44 -22.99
CA ASN A 700 10.09 25.43 -22.45
C ASN A 700 9.13 24.60 -23.32
N GLY A 701 8.01 24.18 -22.75
CA GLY A 701 6.91 23.57 -23.52
C GLY A 701 5.56 23.80 -22.87
N ASN A 702 4.49 23.35 -23.51
CA ASN A 702 3.11 23.61 -23.08
C ASN A 702 2.27 22.35 -22.80
N VAL A 703 2.87 21.17 -22.73
CA VAL A 703 2.19 19.90 -22.43
C VAL A 703 2.14 19.68 -20.93
N PHE A 704 0.92 19.59 -20.40
CA PHE A 704 0.63 19.31 -19.00
C PHE A 704 -0.41 18.20 -18.88
N ASP A 705 -0.57 17.67 -17.68
CA ASP A 705 -1.72 16.85 -17.32
C ASP A 705 -2.81 17.68 -16.61
N SER A 706 -3.90 17.02 -16.20
CA SER A 706 -5.05 17.66 -15.57
C SER A 706 -5.07 17.47 -14.05
N ASP A 707 -3.90 17.35 -13.41
CA ASP A 707 -3.82 17.24 -11.94
C ASP A 707 -4.56 18.42 -11.27
N THR A 708 -5.43 18.10 -10.32
CA THR A 708 -6.27 19.04 -9.56
C THR A 708 -5.81 19.16 -8.11
N PHE A 709 -4.63 18.62 -7.77
CA PHE A 709 -4.08 18.73 -6.44
C PHE A 709 -3.96 20.20 -6.02
N ASN A 710 -4.66 20.54 -4.95
CA ASN A 710 -4.66 21.90 -4.41
C ASN A 710 -3.34 22.15 -3.68
N ALA A 711 -2.57 23.14 -4.15
CA ALA A 711 -1.44 23.64 -3.38
C ALA A 711 -1.91 24.16 -2.02
N LEU A 712 -1.06 23.99 -1.02
CA LEU A 712 -1.39 24.34 0.37
C LEU A 712 -1.18 25.82 0.68
N ASP A 713 -0.43 26.51 -0.19
CA ASP A 713 -0.12 27.92 -0.12
C ASP A 713 -0.60 28.63 -1.40
N ASP A 714 -0.96 29.90 -1.24
CA ASP A 714 -1.34 30.79 -2.34
C ASP A 714 -0.13 31.58 -2.87
N PHE A 715 -0.26 32.04 -4.12
CA PHE A 715 0.67 32.99 -4.72
C PHE A 715 0.53 34.37 -4.05
N ILE A 716 1.65 34.94 -3.59
CA ILE A 716 1.66 36.19 -2.82
C ILE A 716 2.43 37.27 -3.58
N PHE A 717 1.82 38.45 -3.72
CA PHE A 717 2.54 39.64 -4.16
C PHE A 717 2.27 40.79 -3.20
N GLU A 718 3.33 41.35 -2.63
CA GLU A 718 3.27 42.51 -1.74
C GLU A 718 4.26 43.57 -2.22
N ALA A 719 3.73 44.72 -2.67
CA ALA A 719 4.54 45.83 -3.14
C ALA A 719 5.46 46.37 -2.04
N GLY A 720 6.68 46.76 -2.39
CA GLY A 720 7.65 47.32 -1.45
C GLY A 720 8.41 46.29 -0.58
N THR A 721 8.17 44.99 -0.77
CA THR A 721 8.90 43.92 -0.05
C THR A 721 10.22 43.52 -0.70
N GLY A 722 10.53 44.07 -1.88
CA GLY A 722 11.66 43.67 -2.72
C GLY A 722 11.29 42.69 -3.84
N GLN A 723 10.05 42.17 -3.87
CA GLN A 723 9.56 41.46 -5.06
C GLN A 723 9.65 42.37 -6.30
N TYR A 724 10.02 41.82 -7.45
CA TYR A 724 10.03 42.60 -8.67
C TYR A 724 8.59 42.91 -9.06
N GLU A 725 8.31 44.12 -9.54
CA GLU A 725 6.95 44.51 -9.98
C GLU A 725 6.40 43.56 -11.06
N THR A 726 7.28 42.98 -11.88
CA THR A 726 6.90 41.98 -12.89
C THR A 726 6.44 40.65 -12.29
N GLU A 727 6.70 40.37 -11.01
CA GLU A 727 6.19 39.19 -10.29
C GLU A 727 4.74 39.35 -9.81
N ASN A 728 4.15 40.54 -9.96
CA ASN A 728 2.71 40.74 -9.80
C ASN A 728 1.97 40.17 -11.01
N ILE A 729 1.59 38.90 -10.94
CA ILE A 729 0.83 38.19 -11.98
C ILE A 729 -0.64 38.12 -11.53
N PRO A 730 -1.54 39.00 -12.01
CA PRO A 730 -2.90 39.13 -11.50
C PRO A 730 -3.72 37.84 -11.56
N GLU A 731 -3.42 36.98 -12.54
CA GLU A 731 -4.09 35.69 -12.71
C GLU A 731 -3.74 34.70 -11.60
N LEU A 732 -2.60 34.87 -10.91
CA LEU A 732 -2.11 33.98 -9.86
C LEU A 732 -2.28 34.55 -8.45
N VAL A 733 -2.11 35.88 -8.26
CA VAL A 733 -2.12 36.51 -6.93
C VAL A 733 -3.39 36.15 -6.15
N GLY A 734 -3.20 35.64 -4.93
CA GLY A 734 -4.28 35.22 -4.02
C GLY A 734 -4.94 33.88 -4.39
N LYS A 735 -4.31 33.07 -5.25
CA LYS A 735 -4.80 31.74 -5.61
C LYS A 735 -3.75 30.66 -5.31
N PRO A 736 -4.19 29.40 -5.08
CA PRO A 736 -3.28 28.29 -4.92
C PRO A 736 -2.38 28.12 -6.15
N TYR A 737 -1.13 27.72 -5.93
CA TYR A 737 -0.24 27.35 -7.03
C TYR A 737 -0.81 26.17 -7.85
N PRO A 738 -0.83 26.22 -9.19
CA PRO A 738 -1.35 25.12 -10.00
C PRO A 738 -0.34 23.97 -10.10
N LEU A 739 -0.63 22.81 -9.52
CA LEU A 739 0.31 21.69 -9.43
C LEU A 739 0.22 20.67 -10.57
N ASN A 740 -0.30 21.07 -11.75
CA ASN A 740 -0.30 20.27 -12.96
C ASN A 740 1.10 19.75 -13.28
N ASN A 741 1.22 18.48 -13.67
CA ASN A 741 2.50 17.91 -14.09
C ASN A 741 2.85 18.45 -15.47
N ALA A 742 4.00 19.11 -15.60
CA ALA A 742 4.56 19.51 -16.88
C ALA A 742 5.35 18.36 -17.51
N SER A 743 5.28 18.19 -18.83
CA SER A 743 6.03 17.15 -19.55
C SER A 743 7.53 17.38 -19.39
N VAL A 744 8.28 16.31 -19.11
CA VAL A 744 9.74 16.31 -19.24
C VAL A 744 10.15 16.76 -20.63
N GLN A 745 11.28 17.47 -20.71
CA GLN A 745 11.99 17.81 -21.95
C GLN A 745 12.69 16.57 -22.48
N PHE A 746 12.68 16.40 -23.80
CA PHE A 746 13.31 15.23 -24.42
C PHE A 746 13.77 15.47 -25.85
N CYS A 747 14.72 14.63 -26.28
CA CYS A 747 15.15 14.49 -27.66
C CYS A 747 15.21 12.99 -27.99
N LEU A 748 14.19 12.47 -28.66
CA LEU A 748 13.99 11.04 -28.91
C LEU A 748 13.95 10.76 -30.41
N SER A 749 14.30 9.55 -30.82
CA SER A 749 14.17 9.12 -32.23
C SER A 749 12.69 9.02 -32.65
N ILE A 750 12.45 9.05 -33.96
CA ILE A 750 11.15 8.68 -34.53
C ILE A 750 11.41 7.45 -35.43
N PRO A 751 10.87 6.25 -35.11
CA PRO A 751 10.10 5.92 -33.90
C PRO A 751 10.97 5.82 -32.63
N TYR A 752 10.31 5.75 -31.47
CA TYR A 752 10.91 5.51 -30.15
C TYR A 752 9.99 4.63 -29.30
N GLY A 753 10.57 3.74 -28.48
CA GLY A 753 9.82 2.75 -27.70
C GLY A 753 9.34 1.57 -28.56
N GLU A 754 9.04 0.46 -27.90
CA GLU A 754 8.45 -0.74 -28.52
C GLU A 754 6.92 -0.71 -28.50
#